data_AF-A0A286EMZ6-F1
#
_entry.id   AF-A0A286EMZ6-F1
#
_cell.length_a   1.000
_cell.length_b   1.000
_cell.length_c   1.000
_cell.angle_alpha   90.00
_cell.angle_beta   90.00
_cell.angle_gamma   90.00
#
_symmetry.space_group_name_H-M   'P 1'
#
loop_
_entity.id
_entity.type
_entity.pdbx_description
1 polymer ?
#
loop_
_entity_poly.entity_id
_entity_poly.type
_entity_poly.pdbx_seq_one_letter_code
_entity_poly.pdbx_strand_id
1 'polypeptide(L)'
;MPRIIRPTHVACHRRATVADVRHPFAVVPVALLLILISFIWPVTANAVTPTPEPTGSKSAAKSAPAKATFGIGPATGGRIDNRIQFSYQMATSGTYSDHVAIQNYAAAPVDLSVYAADLENSLDGDLAVPAASVRPKETGTWIKLAAPKQTVHLAAATTGGPGRAVLPFTVQVPYNASPGDHSAVIVASLTTLGKNPKGQNIALDQRIATRIFIRVDGAVHGRLAIDDLKVSYDGSANPLGHGKAHVTYTLRNSGNVKLGAKQAVNVTGMFGTKAIGPVIPDQVLLLPGATLPMSVEILDITPAFMEKVHVVTTPLVVKGDPDPHARGATKTVSFWAIPWALITTVIAAILLIVAAYLIRRWRKNRPTPPAGPRGGGIRPQPPTSDPEPEPAAAEDDHVAPVLIADAVISTPQRRRLALVSAGVVLAAALAWGTSGDASAAALPYNDPSVSGGIGLCSKTGTEITSGNINDRPFVWRAVSSVKAPAGYDISGRKATLVAYQPRPNVQAYAWNGDTLTAASTYTNPAAPMAAATSLDFSLNDFIGEFKPMVDGLLQLRLYLAAPGRDALNTSYPAINIKVTGNTWAVVNPVSVSCTSGDAVSSEESAIARTSASPTAALPSQANPAAGKTSGAAHASAAAKASASRTAEASAARATSIAVAAGHTDASSSGSSWLVWLIGGVVVIGLIAGGGFGWRRYTAARTSRS
;
A
#
# COMPACT_ATOMS: atom_id res chain seq x y z
N MET A 1 -24.95 60.54 -6.85
CA MET A 1 -24.47 61.93 -7.03
C MET A 1 -25.43 62.87 -6.31
N PRO A 2 -25.02 64.04 -5.77
CA PRO A 2 -23.73 64.75 -5.90
C PRO A 2 -23.02 64.90 -4.52
N ARG A 3 -21.81 65.44 -4.28
CA ARG A 3 -20.73 66.14 -5.02
C ARG A 3 -19.50 66.03 -4.07
N ILE A 4 -18.36 65.44 -4.46
CA ILE A 4 -17.11 66.09 -4.93
C ILE A 4 -16.67 67.30 -4.08
N ILE A 5 -15.45 67.25 -3.49
CA ILE A 5 -14.29 68.15 -3.72
C ILE A 5 -13.11 67.73 -2.80
N ARG A 6 -11.96 67.36 -3.40
CA ARG A 6 -10.58 67.43 -2.85
C ARG A 6 -10.04 68.86 -3.14
N PRO A 7 -9.03 69.43 -2.44
CA PRO A 7 -7.62 69.18 -2.83
C PRO A 7 -6.49 69.43 -1.78
N THR A 8 -5.37 68.72 -2.02
CA THR A 8 -3.92 69.11 -2.01
C THR A 8 -3.16 69.69 -0.80
N HIS A 9 -2.09 68.94 -0.44
CA HIS A 9 -0.66 69.29 -0.22
C HIS A 9 -0.22 70.55 0.57
N VAL A 10 0.70 70.37 1.54
CA VAL A 10 2.14 70.78 1.52
C VAL A 10 2.76 70.65 2.94
N ALA A 11 4.04 70.31 2.99
CA ALA A 11 4.91 70.08 4.15
C ALA A 11 5.24 71.32 5.02
N CYS A 12 5.73 71.12 6.26
CA CYS A 12 7.11 71.43 6.72
C CYS A 12 7.26 71.56 8.26
N HIS A 13 8.44 71.14 8.77
CA HIS A 13 9.15 71.51 10.02
C HIS A 13 8.57 71.17 11.42
N ARG A 14 9.34 71.08 12.53
CA ARG A 14 10.70 70.60 12.93
C ARG A 14 10.79 70.89 14.45
N ARG A 15 11.40 69.99 15.26
CA ARG A 15 12.20 70.18 16.52
C ARG A 15 11.94 69.03 17.52
N ALA A 16 12.94 68.21 17.87
CA ALA A 16 13.99 68.37 18.92
C ALA A 16 13.38 68.25 20.34
N THR A 17 13.82 67.45 21.32
CA THR A 17 15.14 66.99 21.84
C THR A 17 14.85 65.84 22.87
N VAL A 18 15.75 64.89 23.16
CA VAL A 18 16.60 64.76 24.40
C VAL A 18 17.17 63.31 24.32
N ALA A 19 18.47 63.04 24.10
CA ALA A 19 19.63 62.98 25.03
C ALA A 19 19.44 62.01 26.23
N ASP A 20 20.39 61.21 26.73
CA ASP A 20 21.69 60.68 26.32
C ASP A 20 22.19 59.72 27.46
N VAL A 21 23.13 58.83 27.13
CA VAL A 21 24.16 58.11 27.96
C VAL A 21 23.79 57.19 29.17
N ARG A 22 24.18 55.89 29.10
CA ARG A 22 25.40 55.30 29.73
C ARG A 22 25.43 53.75 29.69
N HIS A 23 26.40 53.22 28.94
CA HIS A 23 26.98 51.86 28.98
C HIS A 23 27.81 51.65 30.29
N PRO A 24 28.59 50.55 30.56
CA PRO A 24 28.99 49.42 29.67
C PRO A 24 29.38 48.03 30.29
N PHE A 25 29.80 47.08 29.41
CA PHE A 25 30.80 45.97 29.55
C PHE A 25 30.53 44.83 30.58
N ALA A 26 30.90 43.54 30.41
CA ALA A 26 31.73 42.75 29.49
C ALA A 26 31.46 41.22 29.70
N VAL A 27 31.44 40.41 28.63
CA VAL A 27 32.37 39.29 28.27
C VAL A 27 32.39 38.01 29.15
N VAL A 28 31.80 36.90 28.63
CA VAL A 28 32.28 35.47 28.48
C VAL A 28 32.71 34.69 29.77
N PRO A 29 32.71 33.32 29.94
CA PRO A 29 32.48 32.15 29.05
C PRO A 29 31.59 31.00 29.61
N VAL A 30 31.48 29.93 28.81
CA VAL A 30 31.08 28.54 29.11
C VAL A 30 32.10 27.81 30.01
N ALA A 31 31.65 27.17 31.10
CA ALA A 31 32.04 25.82 31.62
C ALA A 31 31.79 25.65 33.14
N LEU A 32 31.56 24.38 33.54
CA LEU A 32 31.44 23.77 34.90
C LEU A 32 30.08 23.91 35.62
N LEU A 33 29.31 22.83 35.81
CA LEU A 33 29.46 21.67 36.70
C LEU A 33 29.18 22.01 38.19
N LEU A 34 28.21 21.26 38.76
CA LEU A 34 28.06 20.81 40.17
C LEU A 34 26.92 21.36 41.04
N ILE A 35 26.02 20.41 41.34
CA ILE A 35 25.53 20.01 42.67
C ILE A 35 24.42 20.86 43.31
N LEU A 36 23.21 20.28 43.33
CA LEU A 36 22.35 20.17 44.52
C LEU A 36 21.45 18.94 44.29
N ILE A 37 21.83 17.75 44.73
CA ILE A 37 21.51 17.13 46.03
C ILE A 37 20.00 17.02 46.28
N SER A 38 19.56 15.76 46.25
CA SER A 38 18.43 15.16 46.98
C SER A 38 17.02 15.59 46.60
N PHE A 39 16.23 14.65 46.08
CA PHE A 39 15.09 14.06 46.80
C PHE A 39 14.53 12.89 45.97
N ILE A 40 14.96 11.68 46.32
CA ILE A 40 14.29 10.44 45.94
C ILE A 40 13.25 10.19 47.04
N TRP A 41 11.96 10.20 46.68
CA TRP A 41 10.94 9.54 47.48
C TRP A 41 10.29 8.42 46.65
N PRO A 42 10.21 7.20 47.20
CA PRO A 42 9.55 6.09 46.52
C PRO A 42 8.03 6.27 46.61
N VAL A 43 7.33 6.20 45.48
CA VAL A 43 5.89 5.99 45.46
C VAL A 43 5.63 4.53 45.82
N THR A 44 5.19 4.31 47.05
CA THR A 44 4.70 3.00 47.52
C THR A 44 3.44 2.62 46.76
N ALA A 45 3.45 1.44 46.14
CA ALA A 45 2.26 0.80 45.60
C ALA A 45 1.30 0.47 46.75
N ASN A 46 0.22 1.24 46.87
CA ASN A 46 -0.90 0.86 47.72
C ASN A 46 -1.69 -0.23 47.01
N ALA A 47 -1.60 -1.45 47.54
CA ALA A 47 -2.51 -2.54 47.20
C ALA A 47 -3.93 -2.10 47.58
N VAL A 48 -4.79 -1.90 46.56
CA VAL A 48 -6.22 -1.70 46.77
C VAL A 48 -6.83 -3.06 47.06
N THR A 49 -7.23 -3.27 48.32
CA THR A 49 -8.10 -4.35 48.74
C THR A 49 -9.48 -4.19 48.08
N PRO A 50 -10.07 -5.26 47.51
CA PRO A 50 -11.42 -5.17 46.95
C PRO A 50 -12.45 -5.00 48.08
N THR A 51 -13.22 -3.92 48.00
CA THR A 51 -14.41 -3.70 48.83
C THR A 51 -15.55 -4.58 48.31
N PRO A 52 -16.28 -5.34 49.15
CA PRO A 52 -17.42 -6.13 48.71
C PRO A 52 -18.60 -5.22 48.34
N GLU A 53 -19.04 -5.29 47.09
CA GLU A 53 -20.17 -4.54 46.56
C GLU A 53 -21.51 -5.18 47.02
N PRO A 54 -22.49 -4.38 47.48
CA PRO A 54 -23.77 -4.88 47.98
C PRO A 54 -24.63 -5.47 46.86
N THR A 55 -25.32 -6.57 47.18
CA THR A 55 -26.31 -7.25 46.35
C THR A 55 -27.47 -6.31 45.98
N GLY A 56 -27.40 -5.73 44.79
CA GLY A 56 -28.41 -4.85 44.20
C GLY A 56 -29.22 -5.52 43.10
N SER A 57 -30.52 -5.66 43.37
CA SER A 57 -31.67 -6.02 42.54
C SER A 57 -31.54 -6.00 41.00
N LYS A 58 -32.06 -7.06 40.37
CA LYS A 58 -32.30 -7.19 38.92
C LYS A 58 -33.16 -6.04 38.38
N SER A 59 -32.51 -4.99 37.87
CA SER A 59 -33.16 -4.02 36.98
C SER A 59 -33.18 -4.61 35.57
N ALA A 60 -34.37 -4.73 34.97
CA ALA A 60 -34.57 -5.19 33.62
C ALA A 60 -33.73 -4.35 32.65
N ALA A 61 -32.68 -4.97 32.10
CA ALA A 61 -31.83 -4.36 31.09
C ALA A 61 -32.68 -4.03 29.86
N LYS A 62 -32.87 -2.73 29.61
CA LYS A 62 -33.35 -2.20 28.35
C LYS A 62 -32.45 -2.75 27.25
N SER A 63 -33.00 -3.64 26.43
CA SER A 63 -32.29 -4.38 25.39
C SER A 63 -31.44 -3.42 24.56
N ALA A 64 -30.13 -3.69 24.45
CA ALA A 64 -29.32 -3.11 23.40
C ALA A 64 -30.03 -3.38 22.05
N PRO A 65 -30.02 -2.43 21.09
CA PRO A 65 -30.67 -2.65 19.81
C PRO A 65 -30.09 -3.91 19.18
N ALA A 66 -30.95 -4.88 18.89
CA ALA A 66 -30.56 -6.14 18.26
C ALA A 66 -29.85 -5.81 16.94
N LYS A 67 -28.63 -6.33 16.75
CA LYS A 67 -27.90 -6.16 15.50
C LYS A 67 -28.69 -6.83 14.37
N ALA A 68 -28.96 -6.08 13.32
CA ALA A 68 -29.62 -6.62 12.14
C ALA A 68 -28.60 -7.34 11.26
N THR A 69 -28.94 -8.57 10.85
CA THR A 69 -28.13 -9.40 9.96
C THR A 69 -29.07 -9.96 8.91
N PHE A 70 -28.93 -9.52 7.67
CA PHE A 70 -29.83 -9.89 6.58
C PHE A 70 -29.07 -10.10 5.27
N GLY A 71 -29.67 -10.88 4.37
CA GLY A 71 -29.10 -11.26 3.07
C GLY A 71 -30.11 -11.11 1.94
N ILE A 72 -29.62 -11.00 0.71
CA ILE A 72 -30.42 -10.93 -0.51
C ILE A 72 -29.80 -11.80 -1.60
N GLY A 73 -30.62 -12.47 -2.41
CA GLY A 73 -30.12 -13.24 -3.54
C GLY A 73 -31.21 -13.71 -4.50
N PRO A 74 -30.82 -14.24 -5.67
CA PRO A 74 -31.76 -14.83 -6.63
C PRO A 74 -32.58 -15.96 -6.03
N ALA A 75 -33.82 -16.09 -6.49
CA ALA A 75 -34.76 -17.05 -5.94
C ALA A 75 -35.50 -17.86 -7.00
N THR A 76 -35.69 -19.14 -6.73
CA THR A 76 -36.50 -20.06 -7.52
C THR A 76 -37.35 -20.91 -6.57
N GLY A 77 -38.62 -21.15 -6.90
CA GLY A 77 -39.52 -21.96 -6.06
C GLY A 77 -39.71 -21.43 -4.63
N GLY A 78 -39.64 -20.11 -4.43
CA GLY A 78 -39.83 -19.47 -3.13
C GLY A 78 -38.62 -19.55 -2.18
N ARG A 79 -37.43 -19.92 -2.67
CA ARG A 79 -36.19 -20.00 -1.87
C ARG A 79 -35.04 -19.35 -2.63
N ILE A 80 -34.00 -18.91 -1.90
CA ILE A 80 -32.72 -18.54 -2.53
C ILE A 80 -32.21 -19.77 -3.29
N ASP A 81 -31.77 -19.56 -4.54
CA ASP A 81 -31.20 -20.59 -5.38
C ASP A 81 -29.67 -20.47 -5.47
N ASN A 82 -29.03 -21.25 -6.34
CA ASN A 82 -27.57 -21.34 -6.44
C ASN A 82 -26.94 -20.23 -7.29
N ARG A 83 -27.73 -19.32 -7.87
CA ARG A 83 -27.20 -18.19 -8.65
C ARG A 83 -26.59 -17.17 -7.70
N ILE A 84 -25.35 -16.79 -7.97
CA ILE A 84 -24.65 -15.73 -7.22
C ILE A 84 -25.12 -14.32 -7.62
N GLN A 85 -25.68 -14.19 -8.84
CA GLN A 85 -26.17 -12.96 -9.43
C GLN A 85 -27.16 -13.28 -10.57
N PHE A 86 -27.87 -12.26 -11.03
CA PHE A 86 -28.69 -12.38 -12.24
C PHE A 86 -27.85 -12.04 -13.49
N SER A 87 -27.97 -12.86 -14.52
CA SER A 87 -27.31 -12.67 -15.81
C SER A 87 -28.30 -12.98 -16.93
N TYR A 88 -28.55 -12.01 -17.81
CA TYR A 88 -29.54 -12.13 -18.87
C TYR A 88 -28.95 -11.71 -20.21
N GLN A 89 -29.33 -12.41 -21.27
CA GLN A 89 -29.16 -11.97 -22.66
C GLN A 89 -30.54 -11.60 -23.19
N MET A 90 -30.73 -10.37 -23.67
CA MET A 90 -32.04 -9.85 -24.02
C MET A 90 -32.00 -9.01 -25.30
N ALA A 91 -33.05 -9.10 -26.12
CA ALA A 91 -33.29 -8.15 -27.19
C ALA A 91 -33.83 -6.82 -26.62
N THR A 92 -33.73 -5.75 -27.42
CA THR A 92 -34.41 -4.48 -27.11
C THR A 92 -35.93 -4.70 -27.02
N SER A 93 -36.61 -3.94 -26.15
CA SER A 93 -38.04 -4.16 -25.80
C SER A 93 -38.35 -5.51 -25.13
N GLY A 94 -37.35 -6.35 -24.87
CA GLY A 94 -37.51 -7.63 -24.19
C GLY A 94 -37.98 -7.45 -22.74
N THR A 95 -38.85 -8.36 -22.29
CA THR A 95 -39.33 -8.40 -20.91
C THR A 95 -39.06 -9.77 -20.31
N TYR A 96 -38.52 -9.81 -19.10
CA TYR A 96 -38.22 -11.05 -18.36
C TYR A 96 -38.64 -10.90 -16.90
N SER A 97 -39.24 -11.94 -16.31
CA SER A 97 -39.66 -11.93 -14.91
C SER A 97 -38.88 -12.96 -14.10
N ASP A 98 -38.48 -12.58 -12.89
CA ASP A 98 -37.70 -13.40 -11.98
C ASP A 98 -38.06 -13.06 -10.52
N HIS A 99 -37.46 -13.75 -9.57
CA HIS A 99 -37.69 -13.55 -8.15
C HIS A 99 -36.39 -13.27 -7.40
N VAL A 100 -36.47 -12.38 -6.43
CA VAL A 100 -35.40 -12.11 -5.47
C VAL A 100 -35.89 -12.46 -4.06
N ALA A 101 -35.08 -13.17 -3.30
CA ALA A 101 -35.39 -13.52 -1.91
C ALA A 101 -34.52 -12.71 -0.97
N ILE A 102 -35.13 -12.27 0.13
CA ILE A 102 -34.48 -11.56 1.22
C ILE A 102 -34.64 -12.39 2.48
N GLN A 103 -33.55 -12.53 3.24
CA GLN A 103 -33.50 -13.33 4.45
C GLN A 103 -33.06 -12.49 5.64
N ASN A 104 -33.75 -12.62 6.76
CA ASN A 104 -33.36 -12.06 8.04
C ASN A 104 -32.82 -13.16 8.95
N TYR A 105 -31.56 -13.03 9.33
CA TYR A 105 -30.87 -13.94 10.26
C TYR A 105 -30.89 -13.42 11.71
N ALA A 106 -31.37 -12.20 11.95
CA ALA A 106 -31.45 -11.63 13.29
C ALA A 106 -32.58 -12.24 14.12
N ALA A 107 -32.41 -12.29 15.44
CA ALA A 107 -33.44 -12.74 16.38
C ALA A 107 -34.58 -11.72 16.58
N ALA A 108 -34.51 -10.56 15.93
CA ALA A 108 -35.55 -9.54 15.91
C ALA A 108 -36.10 -9.38 14.49
N PRO A 109 -37.40 -9.06 14.33
CA PRO A 109 -37.94 -8.70 13.02
C PRO A 109 -37.28 -7.43 12.50
N VAL A 110 -37.22 -7.28 11.18
CA VAL A 110 -36.58 -6.15 10.50
C VAL A 110 -37.44 -5.65 9.36
N ASP A 111 -37.51 -4.33 9.21
CA ASP A 111 -38.12 -3.67 8.06
C ASP A 111 -37.02 -3.18 7.11
N LEU A 112 -36.99 -3.74 5.91
CA LEU A 112 -35.97 -3.40 4.91
C LEU A 112 -36.60 -2.58 3.78
N SER A 113 -35.93 -1.50 3.40
CA SER A 113 -36.22 -0.79 2.16
C SER A 113 -35.62 -1.56 0.99
N VAL A 114 -36.47 -1.95 0.04
CA VAL A 114 -36.07 -2.69 -1.16
C VAL A 114 -36.32 -1.83 -2.40
N TYR A 115 -35.29 -1.65 -3.20
CA TYR A 115 -35.34 -0.83 -4.42
C TYR A 115 -34.28 -1.29 -5.43
N ALA A 116 -34.47 -0.93 -6.69
CA ALA A 116 -33.46 -1.12 -7.73
C ALA A 116 -32.57 0.13 -7.85
N ALA A 117 -31.30 -0.08 -8.17
CA ALA A 117 -30.33 0.99 -8.42
C ALA A 117 -29.40 0.65 -9.59
N ASP A 118 -28.77 1.68 -10.14
CA ASP A 118 -27.66 1.48 -11.08
C ASP A 118 -26.44 0.95 -10.34
N LEU A 119 -25.67 0.10 -11.00
CA LEU A 119 -24.39 -0.39 -10.49
C LEU A 119 -23.27 0.46 -11.08
N GLU A 120 -22.33 0.91 -10.24
CA GLU A 120 -21.19 1.73 -10.67
C GLU A 120 -19.86 1.13 -10.18
N ASN A 121 -18.75 1.56 -10.77
CA ASN A 121 -17.44 1.33 -10.17
C ASN A 121 -17.11 2.51 -9.24
N SER A 122 -16.65 2.20 -8.03
CA SER A 122 -16.06 3.16 -7.11
C SER A 122 -14.71 3.68 -7.61
N LEU A 123 -14.16 4.68 -6.90
CA LEU A 123 -12.83 5.23 -7.20
C LEU A 123 -11.69 4.23 -7.02
N ASP A 124 -11.92 3.12 -6.31
CA ASP A 124 -10.94 2.05 -6.12
C ASP A 124 -11.11 0.91 -7.16
N GLY A 125 -12.13 1.00 -8.02
CA GLY A 125 -12.43 0.03 -9.07
C GLY A 125 -13.47 -1.01 -8.65
N ASP A 126 -13.75 -1.14 -7.35
CA ASP A 126 -14.76 -2.05 -6.84
C ASP A 126 -16.18 -1.66 -7.27
N LEU A 127 -17.06 -2.64 -7.39
CA LEU A 127 -18.47 -2.38 -7.64
C LEU A 127 -19.12 -1.73 -6.42
N ALA A 128 -19.80 -0.61 -6.65
CA ALA A 128 -20.49 0.16 -5.65
C ALA A 128 -21.94 0.42 -6.07
N VAL A 129 -22.72 0.79 -5.06
CA VAL A 129 -24.13 1.18 -5.22
C VAL A 129 -24.27 2.62 -4.74
N PRO A 130 -24.85 3.52 -5.56
CA PRO A 130 -25.12 4.89 -5.16
C PRO A 130 -25.92 5.01 -3.86
N ALA A 131 -25.91 6.19 -3.24
CA ALA A 131 -26.77 6.49 -2.09
C ALA A 131 -28.25 6.23 -2.41
N ALA A 132 -29.04 5.77 -1.43
CA ALA A 132 -30.47 5.42 -1.62
C ALA A 132 -31.35 6.60 -2.07
N SER A 133 -30.86 7.84 -1.92
CA SER A 133 -31.50 9.06 -2.41
C SER A 133 -31.24 9.33 -3.89
N VAL A 134 -30.22 8.72 -4.48
CA VAL A 134 -29.88 8.85 -5.89
C VAL A 134 -30.88 8.01 -6.69
N ARG A 135 -31.63 8.67 -7.56
CA ARG A 135 -32.56 7.99 -8.46
C ARG A 135 -31.78 7.29 -9.59
N PRO A 136 -32.17 6.07 -9.97
CA PRO A 136 -31.58 5.41 -11.13
C PRO A 136 -31.84 6.20 -12.40
N LYS A 137 -30.87 6.19 -13.32
CA LYS A 137 -30.93 6.85 -14.63
C LYS A 137 -30.74 5.85 -15.78
N GLU A 138 -30.07 4.73 -15.52
CA GLU A 138 -29.72 3.74 -16.54
C GLU A 138 -30.47 2.42 -16.29
N THR A 139 -29.77 1.29 -16.33
CA THR A 139 -30.28 -0.07 -16.16
C THR A 139 -31.20 -0.26 -14.96
N GLY A 140 -30.96 0.45 -13.85
CA GLY A 140 -31.82 0.38 -12.65
C GLY A 140 -33.26 0.83 -12.92
N THR A 141 -33.49 1.66 -13.95
CA THR A 141 -34.85 2.07 -14.37
C THR A 141 -35.62 0.97 -15.10
N TRP A 142 -34.90 -0.04 -15.63
CA TRP A 142 -35.45 -1.18 -16.36
C TRP A 142 -36.04 -2.23 -15.41
N ILE A 143 -35.61 -2.21 -14.15
CA ILE A 143 -36.04 -3.14 -13.12
C ILE A 143 -37.34 -2.62 -12.47
N LYS A 144 -38.41 -3.39 -12.62
CA LYS A 144 -39.73 -3.11 -12.04
C LYS A 144 -39.97 -4.01 -10.85
N LEU A 145 -40.04 -3.38 -9.68
CA LEU A 145 -40.55 -3.95 -8.43
C LEU A 145 -42.02 -3.54 -8.26
N ALA A 146 -42.73 -4.14 -7.29
CA ALA A 146 -44.12 -3.80 -6.98
C ALA A 146 -44.31 -2.30 -6.69
N ALA A 147 -43.31 -1.66 -6.09
CA ALA A 147 -43.18 -0.20 -6.02
C ALA A 147 -41.70 0.19 -6.26
N PRO A 148 -41.41 1.42 -6.74
CA PRO A 148 -40.03 1.87 -6.98
C PRO A 148 -39.12 1.74 -5.76
N LYS A 149 -39.68 1.95 -4.56
CA LYS A 149 -39.08 1.65 -3.27
C LYS A 149 -40.19 1.12 -2.37
N GLN A 150 -40.02 -0.07 -1.82
CA GLN A 150 -41.00 -0.72 -0.94
C GLN A 150 -40.35 -1.13 0.38
N THR A 151 -41.12 -1.05 1.46
CA THR A 151 -40.71 -1.59 2.76
C THR A 151 -41.17 -3.03 2.86
N VAL A 152 -40.25 -3.93 3.18
CA VAL A 152 -40.50 -5.36 3.32
C VAL A 152 -40.25 -5.76 4.76
N HIS A 153 -41.32 -6.20 5.42
CA HIS A 153 -41.26 -6.73 6.76
C HIS A 153 -40.75 -8.18 6.74
N LEU A 154 -39.69 -8.45 7.49
CA LEU A 154 -39.14 -9.79 7.66
C LEU A 154 -39.26 -10.19 9.13
N ALA A 155 -39.87 -11.34 9.38
CA ALA A 155 -39.92 -11.94 10.70
C ALA A 155 -38.50 -12.22 11.26
N ALA A 156 -38.39 -12.40 12.57
CA ALA A 156 -37.16 -12.85 13.21
C ALA A 156 -36.77 -14.26 12.74
N ALA A 157 -35.48 -14.58 12.78
CA ALA A 157 -34.98 -15.94 12.64
C ALA A 157 -35.49 -16.82 13.80
N THR A 158 -35.86 -18.05 13.46
CA THR A 158 -36.31 -19.08 14.41
C THR A 158 -35.47 -20.34 14.28
N THR A 159 -35.70 -21.33 15.14
CA THR A 159 -35.11 -22.67 14.99
C THR A 159 -35.45 -23.33 13.65
N GLY A 160 -36.55 -22.91 13.00
CA GLY A 160 -36.96 -23.36 11.67
C GLY A 160 -36.26 -22.64 10.51
N GLY A 161 -35.40 -21.65 10.78
CA GLY A 161 -34.63 -20.92 9.77
C GLY A 161 -34.83 -19.39 9.80
N PRO A 162 -34.21 -18.66 8.85
CA PRO A 162 -34.31 -17.21 8.78
C PRO A 162 -35.72 -16.76 8.39
N GLY A 163 -36.12 -15.57 8.85
CA GLY A 163 -37.28 -14.87 8.31
C GLY A 163 -37.06 -14.58 6.83
N ARG A 164 -38.12 -14.61 6.01
CA ARG A 164 -37.98 -14.57 4.56
C ARG A 164 -39.11 -13.84 3.86
N ALA A 165 -38.77 -13.12 2.81
CA ALA A 165 -39.71 -12.63 1.80
C ALA A 165 -39.14 -12.95 0.41
N VAL A 166 -40.03 -13.27 -0.53
CA VAL A 166 -39.69 -13.48 -1.93
C VAL A 166 -40.49 -12.47 -2.73
N LEU A 167 -39.78 -11.66 -3.51
CA LEU A 167 -40.35 -10.55 -4.24
C LEU A 167 -40.22 -10.83 -5.74
N PRO A 168 -41.31 -10.82 -6.50
CA PRO A 168 -41.23 -10.84 -7.95
C PRO A 168 -40.68 -9.50 -8.45
N PHE A 169 -39.90 -9.55 -9.52
CA PHE A 169 -39.49 -8.37 -10.27
C PHE A 169 -39.46 -8.67 -11.76
N THR A 170 -39.54 -7.61 -12.57
CA THR A 170 -39.49 -7.70 -14.02
C THR A 170 -38.38 -6.82 -14.56
N VAL A 171 -37.62 -7.33 -15.51
CA VAL A 171 -36.66 -6.57 -16.31
C VAL A 171 -37.35 -6.19 -17.62
N GLN A 172 -37.44 -4.90 -17.92
CA GLN A 172 -37.99 -4.39 -19.17
C GLN A 172 -36.94 -3.53 -19.88
N VAL A 173 -36.31 -4.09 -20.91
CA VAL A 173 -35.28 -3.41 -21.70
C VAL A 173 -35.97 -2.38 -22.61
N PRO A 174 -35.58 -1.10 -22.59
CA PRO A 174 -36.15 -0.10 -23.50
C PRO A 174 -35.91 -0.42 -24.97
N TYR A 175 -36.76 0.10 -25.87
CA TYR A 175 -36.58 -0.07 -27.31
C TYR A 175 -35.31 0.62 -27.84
N ASN A 176 -34.87 1.69 -27.17
CA ASN A 176 -33.69 2.48 -27.51
C ASN A 176 -32.46 2.10 -26.66
N ALA A 177 -32.48 0.96 -25.97
CA ALA A 177 -31.33 0.49 -25.22
C ALA A 177 -30.15 0.25 -26.18
N SER A 178 -28.98 0.78 -25.84
CA SER A 178 -27.77 0.55 -26.64
C SER A 178 -27.34 -0.92 -26.54
N PRO A 179 -26.81 -1.53 -27.61
CA PRO A 179 -26.20 -2.85 -27.53
C PRO A 179 -25.05 -2.91 -26.52
N GLY A 180 -24.84 -4.10 -25.93
CA GLY A 180 -23.75 -4.34 -24.98
C GLY A 180 -24.23 -4.65 -23.57
N ASP A 181 -23.31 -4.59 -22.60
CA ASP A 181 -23.60 -4.88 -21.20
C ASP A 181 -24.18 -3.66 -20.46
N HIS A 182 -25.17 -3.96 -19.63
CA HIS A 182 -25.87 -3.03 -18.76
C HIS A 182 -25.94 -3.64 -17.38
N SER A 183 -25.76 -2.83 -16.34
CA SER A 183 -25.57 -3.31 -14.97
C SER A 183 -26.46 -2.56 -14.00
N ALA A 184 -27.15 -3.32 -13.15
CA ALA A 184 -28.01 -2.83 -12.09
C ALA A 184 -27.84 -3.69 -10.83
N VAL A 185 -28.51 -3.29 -9.77
CA VAL A 185 -28.64 -4.05 -8.53
C VAL A 185 -30.04 -3.96 -7.98
N ILE A 186 -30.45 -4.99 -7.23
CA ILE A 186 -31.55 -4.87 -6.26
C ILE A 186 -30.94 -4.80 -4.88
N VAL A 187 -31.31 -3.77 -4.12
CA VAL A 187 -30.74 -3.43 -2.82
C VAL A 187 -31.76 -3.70 -1.74
N ALA A 188 -31.32 -4.33 -0.64
CA ALA A 188 -32.00 -4.33 0.64
C ALA A 188 -31.23 -3.41 1.60
N SER A 189 -31.89 -2.38 2.10
CA SER A 189 -31.32 -1.34 2.95
C SER A 189 -32.04 -1.28 4.29
N LEU A 190 -31.26 -1.19 5.37
CA LEU A 190 -31.74 -0.91 6.70
C LEU A 190 -31.15 0.42 7.17
N THR A 191 -32.00 1.42 7.37
CA THR A 191 -31.60 2.69 7.98
C THR A 191 -31.89 2.65 9.48
N THR A 192 -30.84 2.76 10.29
CA THR A 192 -30.94 2.87 11.76
C THR A 192 -30.40 4.21 12.23
N LEU A 193 -30.90 4.72 13.35
CA LEU A 193 -30.31 5.88 14.01
C LEU A 193 -29.31 5.39 15.07
N GLY A 194 -28.02 5.57 14.79
CA GLY A 194 -26.93 5.35 15.74
C GLY A 194 -26.58 6.64 16.50
N LYS A 195 -25.80 6.52 17.57
CA LYS A 195 -25.14 7.66 18.22
C LYS A 195 -23.64 7.57 18.02
N ASN A 196 -23.00 8.67 17.65
CA ASN A 196 -21.54 8.72 17.64
C ASN A 196 -20.97 8.81 19.07
N PRO A 197 -19.65 8.65 19.27
CA PRO A 197 -19.02 8.77 20.59
C PRO A 197 -19.26 10.13 21.28
N LYS A 198 -19.67 11.16 20.52
CA LYS A 198 -20.02 12.50 21.01
C LYS A 198 -21.54 12.67 21.27
N GLY A 199 -22.31 11.58 21.21
CA GLY A 199 -23.76 11.58 21.48
C GLY A 199 -24.66 12.12 20.37
N GLN A 200 -24.11 12.47 19.19
CA GLN A 200 -24.90 12.95 18.04
C GLN A 200 -25.56 11.79 17.31
N ASN A 201 -26.81 11.99 16.88
CA ASN A 201 -27.54 11.01 16.07
C ASN A 201 -26.93 10.94 14.67
N ILE A 202 -26.49 9.76 14.24
CA ILE A 202 -26.03 9.46 12.89
C ILE A 202 -26.97 8.41 12.29
N ALA A 203 -27.53 8.71 11.12
CA ALA A 203 -28.22 7.69 10.34
C ALA A 203 -27.20 6.70 9.76
N LEU A 204 -27.23 5.46 10.21
CA LEU A 204 -26.45 4.36 9.67
C LEU A 204 -27.32 3.61 8.66
N ASP A 205 -26.92 3.63 7.40
CA ASP A 205 -27.56 2.89 6.33
C ASP A 205 -26.73 1.65 5.99
N GLN A 206 -27.24 0.48 6.41
CA GLN A 206 -26.65 -0.81 6.09
C GLN A 206 -27.29 -1.35 4.82
N ARG A 207 -26.49 -1.66 3.81
CA ARG A 207 -27.00 -2.13 2.52
C ARG A 207 -26.32 -3.42 2.11
N ILE A 208 -27.13 -4.34 1.59
CA ILE A 208 -26.67 -5.49 0.83
C ILE A 208 -27.43 -5.53 -0.48
N ALA A 209 -26.77 -5.99 -1.55
CA ALA A 209 -27.33 -5.95 -2.88
C ALA A 209 -27.00 -7.23 -3.66
N THR A 210 -27.90 -7.59 -4.57
CA THR A 210 -27.65 -8.63 -5.57
C THR A 210 -27.52 -7.99 -6.95
N ARG A 211 -26.54 -8.44 -7.72
CA ARG A 211 -26.15 -7.86 -9.01
C ARG A 211 -27.04 -8.38 -10.14
N ILE A 212 -27.32 -7.50 -11.10
CA ILE A 212 -28.03 -7.82 -12.32
C ILE A 212 -27.17 -7.35 -13.50
N PHE A 213 -26.74 -8.31 -14.32
CA PHE A 213 -26.07 -8.05 -15.59
C PHE A 213 -27.01 -8.40 -16.75
N ILE A 214 -27.23 -7.44 -17.65
CA ILE A 214 -28.05 -7.61 -18.84
C ILE A 214 -27.19 -7.31 -20.05
N ARG A 215 -27.05 -8.27 -20.95
CA ARG A 215 -26.44 -8.06 -22.26
C ARG A 215 -27.54 -7.86 -23.28
N VAL A 216 -27.60 -6.66 -23.84
CA VAL A 216 -28.52 -6.29 -24.91
C VAL A 216 -27.92 -6.70 -26.25
N ASP A 217 -28.72 -7.38 -27.07
CA ASP A 217 -28.31 -7.88 -28.38
C ASP A 217 -27.82 -6.76 -29.31
N GLY A 218 -26.77 -7.05 -30.08
CA GLY A 218 -26.21 -6.17 -31.10
C GLY A 218 -24.67 -6.18 -31.09
N ALA A 219 -24.07 -5.19 -31.76
CA ALA A 219 -22.63 -5.12 -31.90
C ALA A 219 -21.92 -4.87 -30.55
N VAL A 220 -20.97 -5.73 -30.21
CA VAL A 220 -20.13 -5.58 -29.00
C VAL A 220 -18.74 -5.10 -29.37
N HIS A 221 -18.23 -4.17 -28.57
CA HIS A 221 -16.95 -3.51 -28.74
C HIS A 221 -16.25 -3.40 -27.39
N GLY A 222 -15.31 -4.30 -27.14
CA GLY A 222 -14.43 -4.20 -25.98
C GLY A 222 -13.30 -3.22 -26.22
N ARG A 223 -13.19 -2.14 -25.42
CA ARG A 223 -12.10 -1.18 -25.56
C ARG A 223 -11.73 -0.51 -24.24
N LEU A 224 -10.47 -0.65 -23.86
CA LEU A 224 -9.87 0.14 -22.78
C LEU A 224 -9.23 1.42 -23.33
N ALA A 225 -9.21 2.46 -22.52
CA ALA A 225 -8.57 3.73 -22.81
C ALA A 225 -7.78 4.23 -21.59
N ILE A 226 -6.76 5.03 -21.87
CA ILE A 226 -5.94 5.69 -20.85
C ILE A 226 -6.09 7.19 -21.06
N ASP A 227 -6.72 7.87 -20.11
CA ASP A 227 -6.96 9.30 -20.12
C ASP A 227 -6.03 9.99 -19.10
N ASP A 228 -5.84 11.31 -19.25
CA ASP A 228 -5.17 12.18 -18.26
C ASP A 228 -3.79 11.73 -17.72
N LEU A 229 -2.98 11.04 -18.53
CA LEU A 229 -1.65 10.60 -18.13
C LEU A 229 -0.72 11.79 -17.82
N LYS A 230 -0.32 11.89 -16.56
CA LYS A 230 0.57 12.93 -16.01
C LYS A 230 1.68 12.28 -15.20
N VAL A 231 2.84 12.94 -15.16
CA VAL A 231 4.02 12.48 -14.42
C VAL A 231 4.63 13.65 -13.66
N SER A 232 4.95 13.44 -12.39
CA SER A 232 5.88 14.28 -11.63
C SER A 232 7.10 13.46 -11.21
N TYR A 233 8.26 14.11 -11.16
CA TYR A 233 9.54 13.48 -10.83
C TYR A 233 10.14 14.13 -9.59
N ASP A 234 10.56 13.30 -8.64
CA ASP A 234 11.33 13.70 -7.47
C ASP A 234 12.75 13.15 -7.59
N GLY A 235 13.71 14.08 -7.66
CA GLY A 235 15.14 13.76 -7.76
C GLY A 235 15.76 13.27 -6.45
N SER A 236 16.98 12.76 -6.54
CA SER A 236 17.79 12.38 -5.38
C SER A 236 18.74 13.50 -4.95
N ALA A 237 19.06 13.57 -3.66
CA ALA A 237 20.14 14.40 -3.15
C ALA A 237 21.54 13.83 -3.46
N ASN A 238 21.64 12.54 -3.79
CA ASN A 238 22.88 11.92 -4.24
C ASN A 238 23.14 12.33 -5.71
N PRO A 239 24.30 12.93 -6.04
CA PRO A 239 24.67 13.31 -7.42
C PRO A 239 24.64 12.15 -8.43
N LEU A 240 24.83 10.92 -7.98
CA LEU A 240 24.75 9.70 -8.79
C LEU A 240 23.55 8.82 -8.43
N GLY A 241 22.61 9.35 -7.64
CA GLY A 241 21.45 8.61 -7.16
C GLY A 241 20.30 8.57 -8.16
N HIS A 242 19.42 7.58 -7.97
CA HIS A 242 18.17 7.46 -8.71
C HIS A 242 17.05 8.25 -8.02
N GLY A 243 16.14 8.79 -8.82
CA GLY A 243 14.93 9.44 -8.34
C GLY A 243 13.71 8.54 -8.48
N LYS A 244 12.54 9.12 -8.24
CA LYS A 244 11.25 8.46 -8.31
C LYS A 244 10.27 9.29 -9.14
N ALA A 245 9.32 8.66 -9.80
CA ALA A 245 8.25 9.35 -10.51
C ALA A 245 6.87 8.92 -10.01
N HIS A 246 6.01 9.91 -9.82
CA HIS A 246 4.60 9.71 -9.53
C HIS A 246 3.83 9.84 -10.84
N VAL A 247 3.26 8.72 -11.30
CA VAL A 247 2.49 8.61 -12.52
C VAL A 247 1.02 8.52 -12.16
N THR A 248 0.23 9.46 -12.68
CA THR A 248 -1.22 9.47 -12.51
C THR A 248 -1.90 9.37 -13.86
N TYR A 249 -2.96 8.58 -13.96
CA TYR A 249 -3.75 8.42 -15.18
C TYR A 249 -5.15 7.93 -14.85
N THR A 250 -6.08 8.07 -15.78
CA THR A 250 -7.44 7.54 -15.65
C THR A 250 -7.57 6.33 -16.57
N LEU A 251 -7.85 5.16 -16.01
CA LEU A 251 -8.24 3.99 -16.78
C LEU A 251 -9.73 4.07 -17.09
N ARG A 252 -10.11 3.89 -18.35
CA ARG A 252 -11.51 3.98 -18.78
C ARG A 252 -11.92 2.77 -19.61
N ASN A 253 -13.10 2.21 -19.32
CA ASN A 253 -13.77 1.32 -20.27
C ASN A 253 -14.56 2.18 -21.27
N SER A 254 -13.97 2.37 -22.44
CA SER A 254 -14.58 3.13 -23.55
C SER A 254 -15.45 2.26 -24.46
N GLY A 255 -15.53 0.97 -24.18
CA GLY A 255 -16.38 0.01 -24.88
C GLY A 255 -17.79 -0.05 -24.32
N ASN A 256 -18.59 -0.94 -24.88
CA ASN A 256 -19.96 -1.22 -24.44
C ASN A 256 -20.11 -2.59 -23.74
N VAL A 257 -19.01 -3.27 -23.40
CA VAL A 257 -19.04 -4.54 -22.66
C VAL A 257 -18.17 -4.45 -21.42
N LYS A 258 -18.54 -5.19 -20.38
CA LYS A 258 -17.79 -5.27 -19.12
C LYS A 258 -16.48 -6.01 -19.36
N LEU A 259 -15.38 -5.48 -18.83
CA LEU A 259 -14.03 -6.00 -19.07
C LEU A 259 -13.20 -5.91 -17.81
N GLY A 260 -12.30 -6.85 -17.60
CA GLY A 260 -11.16 -6.63 -16.71
C GLY A 260 -10.02 -5.91 -17.44
N ALA A 261 -9.02 -5.46 -16.70
CA ALA A 261 -7.85 -4.76 -17.22
C ALA A 261 -6.59 -5.11 -16.43
N LYS A 262 -5.55 -5.54 -17.13
CA LYS A 262 -4.18 -5.64 -16.62
C LYS A 262 -3.40 -4.41 -17.05
N GLN A 263 -2.65 -3.80 -16.15
CA GLN A 263 -1.85 -2.61 -16.48
C GLN A 263 -0.36 -2.86 -16.25
N ALA A 264 0.46 -2.23 -17.07
CA ALA A 264 1.90 -2.16 -16.91
C ALA A 264 2.38 -0.73 -17.16
N VAL A 265 3.25 -0.22 -16.30
CA VAL A 265 3.84 1.10 -16.42
C VAL A 265 5.35 0.95 -16.48
N ASN A 266 5.97 1.48 -17.54
CA ASN A 266 7.41 1.39 -17.77
C ASN A 266 7.96 2.75 -18.14
N VAL A 267 9.19 3.06 -17.74
CA VAL A 267 9.90 4.27 -18.14
C VAL A 267 11.08 3.88 -19.02
N THR A 268 11.29 4.63 -20.10
CA THR A 268 12.47 4.52 -20.96
C THR A 268 13.14 5.89 -21.13
N GLY A 269 14.46 5.91 -21.08
CA GLY A 269 15.25 7.12 -21.25
C GLY A 269 16.05 7.16 -22.53
N MET A 270 16.53 8.36 -22.85
CA MET A 270 17.26 8.64 -24.09
C MET A 270 18.60 7.91 -24.21
N PHE A 271 19.17 7.43 -23.09
CA PHE A 271 20.42 6.67 -23.04
C PHE A 271 20.22 5.16 -22.85
N GLY A 272 19.01 4.65 -23.15
CA GLY A 272 18.69 3.24 -23.01
C GLY A 272 18.40 2.80 -21.56
N THR A 273 18.28 3.76 -20.64
CA THR A 273 17.82 3.52 -19.26
C THR A 273 16.39 3.00 -19.26
N LYS A 274 16.09 2.09 -18.33
CA LYS A 274 14.76 1.53 -18.15
C LYS A 274 14.44 1.44 -16.67
N ALA A 275 13.23 1.85 -16.30
CA ALA A 275 12.66 1.57 -15.00
C ALA A 275 11.31 0.89 -15.19
N ILE A 276 11.05 -0.15 -14.40
CA ILE A 276 9.80 -0.91 -14.44
C ILE A 276 8.99 -0.49 -13.23
N GLY A 277 7.73 -0.09 -13.46
CA GLY A 277 6.82 0.22 -12.38
C GLY A 277 6.47 -1.00 -11.53
N PRO A 278 5.91 -0.80 -10.33
CA PRO A 278 5.47 -1.90 -9.48
C PRO A 278 4.39 -2.72 -10.19
N VAL A 279 4.19 -3.96 -9.74
CA VAL A 279 3.09 -4.78 -10.23
C VAL A 279 1.77 -4.19 -9.74
N ILE A 280 0.91 -3.82 -10.68
CA ILE A 280 -0.42 -3.27 -10.41
C ILE A 280 -1.39 -4.45 -10.35
N PRO A 281 -2.25 -4.56 -9.31
CA PRO A 281 -3.29 -5.58 -9.25
C PRO A 281 -4.19 -5.51 -10.49
N ASP A 282 -4.51 -6.68 -11.05
CA ASP A 282 -5.41 -6.76 -12.19
C ASP A 282 -6.79 -6.26 -11.78
N GLN A 283 -7.37 -5.37 -12.57
CA GLN A 283 -8.74 -4.93 -12.35
C GLN A 283 -9.69 -5.96 -12.91
N VAL A 284 -10.45 -6.61 -12.03
CA VAL A 284 -11.26 -7.79 -12.38
C VAL A 284 -12.47 -7.39 -13.23
N LEU A 285 -13.13 -6.28 -12.91
CA LEU A 285 -14.38 -5.89 -13.55
C LEU A 285 -14.56 -4.36 -13.62
N LEU A 286 -14.50 -3.83 -14.83
CA LEU A 286 -14.76 -2.44 -15.18
C LEU A 286 -16.02 -2.37 -16.06
N LEU A 287 -17.06 -1.71 -15.56
CA LEU A 287 -18.33 -1.56 -16.26
C LEU A 287 -18.17 -0.66 -17.49
N PRO A 288 -19.03 -0.80 -18.52
CA PRO A 288 -19.04 0.12 -19.66
C PRO A 288 -19.13 1.58 -19.22
N GLY A 289 -18.28 2.44 -19.80
CA GLY A 289 -18.22 3.86 -19.47
C GLY A 289 -17.50 4.20 -18.16
N ALA A 290 -17.18 3.23 -17.30
CA ALA A 290 -16.55 3.48 -16.00
C ALA A 290 -15.14 4.06 -16.16
N THR A 291 -14.80 4.96 -15.23
CA THR A 291 -13.50 5.64 -15.14
C THR A 291 -12.89 5.38 -13.77
N LEU A 292 -11.64 4.95 -13.75
CA LEU A 292 -10.90 4.58 -12.56
C LEU A 292 -9.61 5.41 -12.48
N PRO A 293 -9.48 6.33 -11.51
CA PRO A 293 -8.24 7.05 -11.30
C PRO A 293 -7.14 6.10 -10.77
N MET A 294 -5.96 6.17 -11.37
CA MET A 294 -4.80 5.35 -11.03
C MET A 294 -3.64 6.23 -10.62
N SER A 295 -2.92 5.82 -9.57
CA SER A 295 -1.71 6.47 -9.09
C SER A 295 -0.63 5.42 -8.83
N VAL A 296 0.52 5.57 -9.47
CA VAL A 296 1.62 4.61 -9.45
C VAL A 296 2.92 5.35 -9.16
N GLU A 297 3.68 4.87 -8.17
CA GLU A 297 5.02 5.37 -7.88
C GLU A 297 6.05 4.42 -8.49
N ILE A 298 6.94 4.95 -9.32
CA ILE A 298 8.02 4.21 -9.97
C ILE A 298 9.33 4.64 -9.33
N LEU A 299 10.09 3.67 -8.84
CA LEU A 299 11.40 3.87 -8.21
C LEU A 299 12.53 3.67 -9.22
N ASP A 300 13.76 3.96 -8.78
CA ASP A 300 15.00 3.70 -9.52
C ASP A 300 15.08 4.36 -10.90
N ILE A 301 14.50 5.55 -11.03
CA ILE A 301 14.58 6.34 -12.27
C ILE A 301 15.92 7.04 -12.32
N THR A 302 16.79 6.60 -13.22
CA THR A 302 18.03 7.30 -13.54
C THR A 302 17.71 8.67 -14.16
N PRO A 303 18.10 9.79 -13.52
CA PRO A 303 17.85 11.10 -14.09
C PRO A 303 18.73 11.36 -15.33
N ALA A 304 18.13 11.16 -16.49
CA ALA A 304 18.76 11.30 -17.81
C ALA A 304 18.06 12.38 -18.67
N PHE A 305 17.59 13.45 -18.02
CA PHE A 305 16.88 14.59 -18.63
C PHE A 305 15.50 14.21 -19.17
N MET A 306 15.38 13.83 -20.43
CA MET A 306 14.08 13.61 -21.06
C MET A 306 13.75 12.12 -21.08
N GLU A 307 12.81 11.74 -20.22
CA GLU A 307 12.36 10.36 -20.05
C GLU A 307 10.95 10.19 -20.65
N LYS A 308 10.58 8.96 -21.01
CA LYS A 308 9.25 8.61 -21.51
C LYS A 308 8.62 7.57 -20.61
N VAL A 309 7.42 7.84 -20.10
CA VAL A 309 6.61 6.81 -19.46
C VAL A 309 5.67 6.18 -20.48
N HIS A 310 5.54 4.87 -20.43
CA HIS A 310 4.63 4.06 -21.22
C HIS A 310 3.66 3.36 -20.28
N VAL A 311 2.37 3.67 -20.41
CA VAL A 311 1.29 2.94 -19.74
C VAL A 311 0.63 2.05 -20.78
N VAL A 312 0.59 0.75 -20.52
CA VAL A 312 -0.04 -0.26 -21.38
C VAL A 312 -1.15 -0.93 -20.58
N THR A 313 -2.32 -1.05 -21.19
CA THR A 313 -3.46 -1.78 -20.62
C THR A 313 -3.85 -2.93 -21.53
N THR A 314 -3.89 -4.14 -20.99
CA THR A 314 -4.34 -5.35 -21.68
C THR A 314 -5.71 -5.73 -21.14
N PRO A 315 -6.73 -5.88 -21.99
CA PRO A 315 -8.06 -6.26 -21.53
C PRO A 315 -8.08 -7.72 -21.07
N LEU A 316 -8.86 -7.98 -20.03
CA LEU A 316 -9.14 -9.31 -19.51
C LEU A 316 -10.62 -9.62 -19.74
N VAL A 317 -10.91 -10.80 -20.28
CA VAL A 317 -12.29 -11.25 -20.46
C VAL A 317 -12.83 -11.71 -19.11
N VAL A 318 -14.02 -11.22 -18.75
CA VAL A 318 -14.69 -11.64 -17.51
C VAL A 318 -15.05 -13.12 -17.64
N LYS A 319 -14.69 -13.93 -16.65
CA LYS A 319 -14.91 -15.38 -16.67
C LYS A 319 -16.39 -15.70 -16.93
N GLY A 320 -16.64 -16.52 -17.96
CA GLY A 320 -17.99 -16.93 -18.36
C GLY A 320 -18.60 -16.09 -19.50
N ASP A 321 -18.00 -14.96 -19.86
CA ASP A 321 -18.42 -14.17 -21.02
C ASP A 321 -17.70 -14.64 -22.31
N PRO A 322 -18.36 -14.56 -23.47
CA PRO A 322 -17.70 -14.65 -24.77
C PRO A 322 -16.63 -13.57 -24.93
N ASP A 323 -15.49 -13.89 -25.57
CA ASP A 323 -14.45 -12.92 -25.88
C ASP A 323 -14.98 -11.83 -26.85
N PRO A 324 -15.02 -10.56 -26.45
CA PRO A 324 -15.49 -9.48 -27.31
C PRO A 324 -14.38 -8.94 -28.25
N HIS A 325 -13.27 -9.66 -28.41
CA HIS A 325 -12.06 -9.23 -29.12
C HIS A 325 -11.60 -7.85 -28.66
N ALA A 326 -11.51 -7.70 -27.34
CA ALA A 326 -11.25 -6.43 -26.70
C ALA A 326 -9.87 -5.87 -27.10
N ARG A 327 -9.82 -4.55 -27.29
CA ARG A 327 -8.58 -3.83 -27.57
C ARG A 327 -8.06 -3.14 -26.32
N GLY A 328 -6.78 -3.35 -26.06
CA GLY A 328 -6.02 -2.58 -25.08
C GLY A 328 -5.70 -1.16 -25.56
N ALA A 329 -4.99 -0.43 -24.72
CA ALA A 329 -4.50 0.90 -25.00
C ALA A 329 -3.06 1.04 -24.55
N THR A 330 -2.30 1.86 -25.28
CA THR A 330 -0.96 2.28 -24.89
C THR A 330 -0.91 3.79 -24.98
N LYS A 331 -0.46 4.45 -23.91
CA LYS A 331 -0.24 5.89 -23.88
C LYS A 331 1.16 6.20 -23.42
N THR A 332 1.78 7.20 -24.03
CA THR A 332 3.15 7.60 -23.75
C THR A 332 3.23 9.11 -23.60
N VAL A 333 3.88 9.57 -22.53
CA VAL A 333 4.19 10.99 -22.32
C VAL A 333 5.65 11.15 -21.90
N SER A 334 6.23 12.28 -22.27
CA SER A 334 7.58 12.66 -21.87
C SER A 334 7.57 13.52 -20.62
N PHE A 335 8.57 13.35 -19.77
CA PHE A 335 8.76 14.17 -18.58
C PHE A 335 10.25 14.44 -18.32
N TRP A 336 10.51 15.49 -17.54
CA TRP A 336 11.87 15.92 -17.20
C TRP A 336 12.34 15.27 -15.89
N ALA A 337 13.37 14.44 -15.96
CA ALA A 337 14.12 13.88 -14.85
C ALA A 337 15.51 14.55 -14.76
N ILE A 338 15.53 15.81 -14.33
CA ILE A 338 16.76 16.63 -14.31
C ILE A 338 17.64 16.23 -13.10
N PRO A 339 18.93 15.90 -13.30
CA PRO A 339 19.85 15.53 -12.23
C PRO A 339 20.38 16.76 -11.49
N TRP A 340 19.51 17.47 -10.76
CA TRP A 340 19.88 18.72 -10.06
C TRP A 340 21.06 18.54 -9.09
N ALA A 341 21.15 17.42 -8.38
CA ALA A 341 22.27 17.13 -7.48
C ALA A 341 23.61 16.99 -8.24
N LEU A 342 23.61 16.35 -9.41
CA LEU A 342 24.82 16.25 -10.25
C LEU A 342 25.21 17.63 -10.79
N ILE A 343 24.25 18.38 -11.32
CA ILE A 343 24.47 19.70 -11.90
C ILE A 343 25.06 20.65 -10.85
N THR A 344 24.46 20.72 -9.67
CA THR A 344 24.95 21.57 -8.57
C THR A 344 26.34 21.16 -8.08
N THR A 345 26.61 19.85 -7.99
CA THR A 345 27.94 19.33 -7.60
C THR A 345 29.00 19.67 -8.63
N VAL A 346 28.72 19.52 -9.92
CA VAL A 346 29.65 19.87 -11.00
C VAL A 346 29.92 21.38 -11.01
N ILE A 347 28.89 22.21 -10.85
CA ILE A 347 29.05 23.67 -10.75
C ILE A 347 29.92 24.04 -9.54
N ALA A 348 29.67 23.46 -8.37
CA ALA A 348 30.47 23.70 -7.16
C ALA A 348 31.94 23.28 -7.35
N ALA A 349 32.19 22.13 -7.98
CA ALA A 349 33.55 21.67 -8.29
C ALA A 349 34.28 22.62 -9.24
N ILE A 350 33.61 23.11 -10.29
CA ILE A 350 34.17 24.10 -11.22
C ILE A 350 34.53 25.40 -10.47
N LEU A 351 33.64 25.89 -9.61
CA LEU A 351 33.91 27.10 -8.80
C LEU A 351 35.12 26.92 -7.88
N LEU A 352 35.27 25.75 -7.24
CA LEU A 352 36.44 25.43 -6.40
C LEU A 352 37.74 25.38 -7.21
N ILE A 353 37.71 24.79 -8.42
CA ILE A 353 38.87 24.74 -9.32
C ILE A 353 39.28 26.15 -9.75
N VAL A 354 38.33 26.99 -10.15
CA VAL A 354 38.57 28.39 -10.52
C VAL A 354 39.13 29.18 -9.34
N ALA A 355 38.55 29.04 -8.14
CA ALA A 355 39.06 29.69 -6.93
C ALA A 355 40.50 29.26 -6.60
N ALA A 356 40.79 27.96 -6.65
CA ALA A 356 42.14 27.43 -6.42
C ALA A 356 43.16 27.96 -7.46
N TYR A 357 42.76 28.08 -8.72
CA TYR A 357 43.57 28.67 -9.79
C TYR A 357 43.85 30.16 -9.51
N LEU A 358 42.84 30.94 -9.16
CA LEU A 358 42.97 32.36 -8.84
C LEU A 358 43.85 32.59 -7.59
N ILE A 359 43.68 31.79 -6.54
CA ILE A 359 44.51 31.83 -5.32
C ILE A 359 45.97 31.50 -5.65
N ARG A 360 46.23 30.49 -6.47
CA ARG A 360 47.59 30.14 -6.91
C ARG A 360 48.23 31.28 -7.70
N ARG A 361 47.46 31.93 -8.58
CA ARG A 361 47.91 33.11 -9.35
C ARG A 361 48.23 34.29 -8.43
N TRP A 362 47.38 34.57 -7.45
CA TRP A 362 47.60 35.60 -6.43
C TRP A 362 48.84 35.34 -5.57
N ARG A 363 49.09 34.09 -5.16
CA ARG A 363 50.26 33.72 -4.36
C ARG A 363 51.58 33.82 -5.15
N LYS A 364 51.58 33.53 -6.45
CA LYS A 364 52.76 33.69 -7.32
C LYS A 364 53.15 35.15 -7.55
N ASN A 365 52.17 36.07 -7.45
CA ASN A 365 52.39 37.50 -7.66
C ASN A 365 52.66 38.28 -6.36
N ARG A 366 52.97 37.60 -5.24
CA ARG A 366 53.38 38.28 -3.99
C ARG A 366 54.85 38.74 -4.12
N PRO A 367 55.15 40.05 -3.97
CA PRO A 367 56.53 40.54 -3.93
C PRO A 367 57.30 39.92 -2.76
N THR A 368 58.53 39.46 -3.01
CA THR A 368 59.44 38.96 -1.97
C THR A 368 59.67 40.06 -0.91
N PRO A 369 59.58 39.77 0.41
CA PRO A 369 59.92 40.76 1.43
C PRO A 369 61.41 41.15 1.32
N PRO A 370 61.78 42.44 1.49
CA PRO A 370 63.17 42.88 1.42
C PRO A 370 64.01 42.27 2.57
N ALA A 371 65.24 41.85 2.23
CA ALA A 371 66.20 41.30 3.18
C ALA A 371 66.70 42.36 4.17
N GLY A 372 66.64 42.07 5.47
CA GLY A 372 67.22 42.91 6.52
C GLY A 372 68.76 42.76 6.64
N PRO A 373 69.48 43.72 7.26
CA PRO A 373 70.93 43.87 7.14
C PRO A 373 71.73 42.87 7.98
N ARG A 374 72.88 42.46 7.43
CA ARG A 374 73.94 41.68 8.08
C ARG A 374 74.77 42.54 9.03
N GLY A 375 75.06 42.03 10.22
CA GLY A 375 76.24 42.37 11.04
C GLY A 375 76.57 41.15 11.90
N GLY A 376 77.81 40.72 12.14
CA GLY A 376 79.13 41.20 11.76
C GLY A 376 80.12 40.72 12.83
N GLY A 377 81.12 39.90 12.45
CA GLY A 377 82.31 39.49 13.24
C GLY A 377 82.04 38.67 14.52
N ILE A 378 82.88 37.74 15.00
CA ILE A 378 84.35 37.64 15.00
C ILE A 378 84.79 36.17 14.86
N ARG A 379 85.99 36.00 14.29
CA ARG A 379 86.69 34.78 13.86
C ARG A 379 87.85 34.45 14.86
N PRO A 380 88.83 33.59 14.53
CA PRO A 380 89.19 32.23 15.03
C PRO A 380 90.43 32.20 16.01
N GLN A 381 90.90 31.08 16.59
CA GLN A 381 91.91 30.10 16.06
C GLN A 381 92.39 29.09 17.18
N PRO A 382 93.29 28.08 16.94
CA PRO A 382 93.13 26.64 17.27
C PRO A 382 94.37 26.01 18.02
N PRO A 383 94.98 24.86 17.65
CA PRO A 383 94.64 23.42 17.85
C PRO A 383 95.71 22.62 18.65
N THR A 384 95.47 21.31 18.92
CA THR A 384 96.38 20.12 18.89
C THR A 384 95.68 18.97 19.65
N SER A 385 95.78 17.67 19.36
CA SER A 385 96.65 16.81 18.53
C SER A 385 96.05 15.39 18.47
N ASP A 386 96.20 14.67 17.35
CA ASP A 386 96.01 13.21 17.22
C ASP A 386 97.13 12.42 17.94
N PRO A 387 97.06 11.07 18.10
CA PRO A 387 97.32 10.13 16.98
C PRO A 387 96.48 8.81 16.97
N GLU A 388 96.40 8.24 15.76
CA GLU A 388 95.96 6.88 15.36
C GLU A 388 97.16 5.87 15.47
N PRO A 389 97.01 4.52 15.68
CA PRO A 389 96.68 3.52 14.62
C PRO A 389 95.88 2.23 14.97
N GLU A 390 95.28 1.65 13.91
CA GLU A 390 94.87 0.26 13.52
C GLU A 390 95.45 -0.98 14.27
N PRO A 391 95.05 -2.27 13.99
CA PRO A 391 93.97 -2.82 13.12
C PRO A 391 93.19 -4.08 13.67
N ALA A 392 92.26 -4.61 12.84
CA ALA A 392 91.99 -6.05 12.53
C ALA A 392 90.58 -6.66 12.79
N ALA A 393 89.88 -6.92 11.68
CA ALA A 393 89.26 -8.18 11.17
C ALA A 393 88.15 -9.00 11.90
N ALA A 394 87.11 -9.33 11.10
CA ALA A 394 86.27 -10.56 11.00
C ALA A 394 85.36 -10.92 12.20
N GLU A 395 84.20 -11.58 12.12
CA GLU A 395 83.39 -12.26 11.10
C GLU A 395 81.95 -12.44 11.66
N ASP A 396 81.00 -12.67 10.75
CA ASP A 396 79.68 -13.32 10.81
C ASP A 396 78.71 -13.39 12.02
N ASP A 397 77.46 -13.13 11.63
CA ASP A 397 76.18 -13.76 11.95
C ASP A 397 75.46 -13.72 13.33
N HIS A 398 74.22 -13.20 13.21
CA HIS A 398 72.95 -13.79 13.67
C HIS A 398 72.29 -13.37 15.01
N VAL A 399 71.02 -12.92 14.81
CA VAL A 399 69.81 -13.02 15.66
C VAL A 399 69.47 -11.85 16.62
N ALA A 400 68.18 -11.48 16.52
CA ALA A 400 67.39 -10.38 17.09
C ALA A 400 67.21 -10.46 18.64
N PRO A 401 66.36 -9.64 19.34
CA PRO A 401 65.45 -8.57 18.88
C PRO A 401 65.32 -7.32 19.81
N VAL A 402 64.43 -6.39 19.42
CA VAL A 402 63.49 -5.61 20.31
C VAL A 402 64.02 -4.41 21.14
N LEU A 403 63.59 -3.22 20.68
CA LEU A 403 62.90 -2.13 21.40
C LEU A 403 63.58 -1.43 22.61
N ILE A 404 63.77 -0.11 22.48
CA ILE A 404 63.03 1.01 23.15
C ILE A 404 63.95 2.24 23.30
N ALA A 405 63.50 3.37 22.71
CA ALA A 405 63.67 4.78 23.12
C ALA A 405 65.09 5.35 23.31
N ASP A 406 65.40 6.62 23.11
CA ASP A 406 64.65 7.85 22.87
C ASP A 406 65.64 8.91 22.35
N ALA A 407 65.10 10.09 22.01
CA ALA A 407 65.79 11.40 21.89
C ALA A 407 66.24 11.89 20.49
N VAL A 408 65.32 12.63 19.85
CA VAL A 408 65.38 14.08 19.50
C VAL A 408 66.80 14.64 19.22
N ILE A 409 67.11 15.21 18.04
CA ILE A 409 67.02 16.66 17.73
C ILE A 409 67.23 16.92 16.20
N SER A 410 66.35 17.76 15.64
CA SER A 410 66.37 18.64 14.43
C SER A 410 67.50 18.53 13.38
N THR A 411 67.22 18.57 12.06
CA THR A 411 66.91 19.79 11.25
C THR A 411 66.63 19.43 9.75
N PRO A 412 66.14 20.36 8.90
CA PRO A 412 65.29 20.06 7.74
C PRO A 412 66.00 20.16 6.38
N GLN A 413 65.64 19.31 5.42
CA GLN A 413 65.92 19.57 3.99
C GLN A 413 64.92 18.92 3.02
N ARG A 414 64.16 19.81 2.35
CA ARG A 414 63.81 19.84 0.92
C ARG A 414 63.42 18.53 0.20
N ARG A 415 62.14 18.52 -0.20
CA ARG A 415 61.59 18.12 -1.53
C ARG A 415 61.98 16.72 -2.07
N ARG A 416 61.01 15.80 -2.10
CA ARG A 416 60.21 15.42 -3.29
C ARG A 416 59.20 14.30 -2.94
N LEU A 417 58.18 14.23 -3.80
CA LEU A 417 57.00 13.37 -3.81
C LEU A 417 57.25 11.89 -3.44
N ALA A 418 56.31 11.29 -2.70
CA ALA A 418 55.49 10.15 -3.16
C ALA A 418 54.53 9.70 -2.04
N LEU A 419 53.28 9.44 -2.43
CA LEU A 419 52.32 8.46 -1.88
C LEU A 419 52.59 7.89 -0.47
N VAL A 420 51.69 8.15 0.49
CA VAL A 420 50.88 7.14 1.22
C VAL A 420 49.75 7.87 1.95
N SER A 421 48.52 7.72 1.47
CA SER A 421 47.30 7.94 2.25
C SER A 421 46.40 6.73 2.07
N ALA A 422 46.74 5.65 2.78
CA ALA A 422 45.88 4.49 2.95
C ALA A 422 46.24 3.88 4.32
N GLY A 423 45.35 4.00 5.30
CA GLY A 423 45.52 3.30 6.57
C GLY A 423 44.98 3.94 7.85
N VAL A 424 43.84 4.65 7.83
CA VAL A 424 43.08 4.92 9.09
C VAL A 424 41.55 4.95 8.82
N VAL A 425 40.99 3.89 8.24
CA VAL A 425 39.52 3.67 8.24
C VAL A 425 39.13 2.24 8.67
N LEU A 426 40.07 1.37 9.04
CA LEU A 426 39.77 -0.03 9.38
C LEU A 426 40.05 -0.38 10.84
N ALA A 427 39.37 0.29 11.78
CA ALA A 427 39.34 -0.13 13.19
C ALA A 427 38.12 0.43 13.97
N ALA A 428 36.94 0.45 13.35
CA ALA A 428 35.67 0.76 14.03
C ALA A 428 34.53 -0.17 13.57
N ALA A 429 34.85 -1.44 13.28
CA ALA A 429 33.87 -2.43 12.79
C ALA A 429 33.91 -3.77 13.56
N LEU A 430 34.53 -3.85 14.73
CA LEU A 430 34.59 -5.08 15.52
C LEU A 430 34.32 -4.80 17.01
N ALA A 431 33.14 -4.30 17.34
CA ALA A 431 32.70 -4.23 18.74
C ALA A 431 31.18 -4.28 18.98
N TRP A 432 30.35 -4.66 18.00
CA TRP A 432 28.94 -5.03 18.27
C TRP A 432 28.75 -6.52 18.03
N GLY A 433 29.39 -7.33 18.88
CA GLY A 433 28.99 -8.72 19.09
C GLY A 433 27.81 -8.72 20.05
N THR A 434 26.62 -8.87 19.50
CA THR A 434 25.37 -9.02 20.23
C THR A 434 25.40 -10.29 21.08
N SER A 435 25.18 -10.15 22.39
CA SER A 435 24.44 -11.18 23.12
C SER A 435 23.07 -11.27 22.47
N GLY A 436 22.88 -12.26 21.61
CA GLY A 436 21.61 -12.53 20.94
C GLY A 436 20.63 -13.11 21.94
N ASP A 437 19.93 -12.25 22.66
CA ASP A 437 18.54 -12.55 22.99
C ASP A 437 17.78 -12.57 21.66
N ALA A 438 17.03 -13.63 21.39
CA ALA A 438 16.19 -13.75 20.20
C ALA A 438 15.09 -12.69 20.24
N SER A 439 15.41 -11.47 19.83
CA SER A 439 14.43 -10.43 19.54
C SER A 439 13.61 -10.90 18.36
N ALA A 440 12.30 -11.12 18.57
CA ALA A 440 11.33 -11.28 17.50
C ALA A 440 11.58 -10.20 16.44
N ALA A 441 11.57 -10.57 15.15
CA ALA A 441 11.78 -9.61 14.09
C ALA A 441 10.71 -8.53 14.21
N ALA A 442 11.14 -7.27 14.39
CA ALA A 442 10.23 -6.14 14.51
C ALA A 442 9.44 -6.03 13.20
N LEU A 443 8.12 -6.24 13.28
CA LEU A 443 7.26 -6.15 12.11
C LEU A 443 7.14 -4.68 11.69
N PRO A 444 7.12 -4.38 10.38
CA PRO A 444 6.99 -3.01 9.85
C PRO A 444 5.57 -2.44 9.96
N TYR A 445 4.71 -3.07 10.77
CA TYR A 445 3.33 -2.70 11.03
C TYR A 445 2.92 -3.17 12.44
N ASN A 446 1.84 -2.58 12.94
CA ASN A 446 1.21 -2.99 14.19
C ASN A 446 -0.26 -3.34 13.95
N ASP A 447 -0.72 -4.46 14.50
CA ASP A 447 -2.13 -4.85 14.52
C ASP A 447 -2.59 -5.01 15.97
N PRO A 448 -3.28 -4.00 16.55
CA PRO A 448 -3.72 -4.04 17.94
C PRO A 448 -4.84 -5.07 18.21
N SER A 449 -5.41 -5.68 17.17
CA SER A 449 -6.49 -6.67 17.29
C SER A 449 -5.94 -8.09 17.50
N VAL A 450 -4.62 -8.28 17.42
CA VAL A 450 -3.97 -9.57 17.63
C VAL A 450 -3.95 -9.89 19.13
N SER A 451 -4.61 -10.97 19.52
CA SER A 451 -4.74 -11.42 20.91
C SER A 451 -4.07 -12.77 21.20
N GLY A 452 -3.32 -13.32 20.24
CA GLY A 452 -2.65 -14.62 20.35
C GLY A 452 -1.94 -15.01 19.06
N GLY A 453 -1.31 -16.19 19.09
CA GLY A 453 -0.61 -16.79 17.94
C GLY A 453 -1.45 -17.85 17.22
N ILE A 454 -1.01 -18.21 16.03
CA ILE A 454 -1.45 -19.41 15.31
C ILE A 454 -0.22 -20.27 15.08
N GLY A 455 -0.31 -21.58 15.29
CA GLY A 455 0.66 -22.53 14.74
C GLY A 455 0.05 -23.30 13.56
N LEU A 456 0.90 -23.68 12.62
CA LEU A 456 0.51 -24.30 11.35
C LEU A 456 0.92 -25.77 11.36
N CYS A 457 0.05 -26.66 10.91
CA CYS A 457 0.24 -28.10 11.03
C CYS A 457 0.12 -28.81 9.68
N SER A 458 0.94 -29.85 9.53
CA SER A 458 0.87 -30.81 8.43
C SER A 458 -0.33 -31.75 8.58
N LYS A 459 -0.58 -32.56 7.54
CA LYS A 459 -1.61 -33.61 7.57
C LYS A 459 -1.37 -34.66 8.66
N THR A 460 -0.11 -34.92 8.99
CA THR A 460 0.29 -35.92 9.99
C THR A 460 0.27 -35.37 11.41
N GLY A 461 -0.17 -34.12 11.61
CA GLY A 461 -0.27 -33.50 12.93
C GLY A 461 1.06 -33.01 13.48
N THR A 462 2.03 -32.69 12.61
CA THR A 462 3.30 -32.06 13.00
C THR A 462 3.27 -30.57 12.70
N GLU A 463 3.86 -29.76 13.58
CA GLU A 463 4.00 -28.32 13.33
C GLU A 463 4.94 -28.06 12.15
N ILE A 464 4.58 -27.11 11.30
CA ILE A 464 5.34 -26.68 10.13
C ILE A 464 5.54 -25.17 10.17
N THR A 465 6.77 -24.73 9.88
CA THR A 465 7.15 -23.32 9.88
C THR A 465 7.56 -22.81 8.50
N SER A 466 7.54 -23.67 7.49
CA SER A 466 7.82 -23.32 6.10
C SER A 466 7.18 -24.31 5.13
N GLY A 467 7.07 -23.92 3.86
CA GLY A 467 6.49 -24.75 2.80
C GLY A 467 6.55 -24.10 1.43
N ASN A 468 5.87 -24.69 0.44
CA ASN A 468 5.75 -24.12 -0.90
C ASN A 468 4.43 -23.33 -1.03
N ILE A 469 4.44 -22.23 -1.77
CA ILE A 469 3.22 -21.43 -1.98
C ILE A 469 2.19 -22.13 -2.88
N ASN A 470 2.62 -23.11 -3.69
CA ASN A 470 1.77 -23.84 -4.63
C ASN A 470 1.15 -25.11 -4.02
N ASP A 471 1.48 -25.44 -2.77
CA ASP A 471 0.92 -26.60 -2.08
C ASP A 471 -0.60 -26.42 -1.88
N ARG A 472 -1.36 -27.52 -2.06
CA ARG A 472 -2.83 -27.54 -1.91
C ARG A 472 -3.30 -28.68 -0.99
N PRO A 473 -3.77 -28.36 0.23
CA PRO A 473 -3.64 -27.06 0.90
C PRO A 473 -2.19 -26.79 1.32
N PHE A 474 -1.78 -25.53 1.44
CA PHE A 474 -0.42 -25.18 1.88
C PHE A 474 -0.19 -25.45 3.38
N VAL A 475 -1.27 -25.49 4.16
CA VAL A 475 -1.31 -25.92 5.57
C VAL A 475 -2.55 -26.77 5.78
N TRP A 476 -2.46 -27.88 6.49
CA TRP A 476 -3.62 -28.76 6.72
C TRP A 476 -4.48 -28.31 7.89
N ARG A 477 -3.86 -27.67 8.89
CA ARG A 477 -4.57 -27.15 10.05
C ARG A 477 -3.86 -25.91 10.58
N ALA A 478 -4.64 -24.92 10.98
CA ALA A 478 -4.19 -23.76 11.71
C ALA A 478 -4.78 -23.82 13.12
N VAL A 479 -3.95 -23.74 14.15
CA VAL A 479 -4.33 -23.92 15.55
C VAL A 479 -3.99 -22.66 16.34
N SER A 480 -4.99 -22.11 17.03
CA SER A 480 -4.81 -20.96 17.90
C SER A 480 -4.04 -21.32 19.17
N SER A 481 -3.11 -20.46 19.59
CA SER A 481 -2.41 -20.58 20.87
C SER A 481 -3.23 -20.10 22.06
N VAL A 482 -4.40 -19.50 21.81
CA VAL A 482 -5.30 -18.94 22.84
C VAL A 482 -6.68 -19.58 22.76
N LYS A 483 -7.34 -19.73 23.91
CA LYS A 483 -8.68 -20.28 24.00
C LYS A 483 -9.72 -19.39 23.33
N ALA A 484 -10.81 -20.00 22.83
CA ALA A 484 -11.98 -19.27 22.40
C ALA A 484 -12.54 -18.43 23.57
N PRO A 485 -12.86 -17.14 23.35
CA PRO A 485 -13.48 -16.31 24.37
C PRO A 485 -14.90 -16.78 24.67
N ALA A 486 -15.42 -16.38 25.83
CA ALA A 486 -16.74 -16.75 26.29
C ALA A 486 -17.81 -16.45 25.23
N GLY A 487 -18.62 -17.45 24.90
CA GLY A 487 -19.66 -17.38 23.87
C GLY A 487 -19.23 -17.86 22.49
N TYR A 488 -17.92 -18.02 22.24
CA TYR A 488 -17.37 -18.71 21.07
C TYR A 488 -16.84 -20.11 21.40
N ASP A 489 -16.89 -20.49 22.69
CA ASP A 489 -16.58 -21.79 23.26
C ASP A 489 -17.83 -22.70 23.37
N ILE A 490 -18.92 -22.39 22.65
CA ILE A 490 -20.17 -23.14 22.69
C ILE A 490 -20.24 -24.26 21.63
N SER A 491 -21.24 -25.14 21.73
CA SER A 491 -21.50 -26.16 20.71
C SER A 491 -21.87 -25.52 19.36
N GLY A 492 -21.42 -26.11 18.25
CA GLY A 492 -21.59 -25.58 16.90
C GLY A 492 -20.62 -24.46 16.52
N ARG A 493 -19.62 -24.17 17.37
CA ARG A 493 -18.49 -23.27 17.08
C ARG A 493 -17.76 -23.65 15.80
N LYS A 494 -17.28 -22.63 15.10
CA LYS A 494 -16.52 -22.75 13.86
C LYS A 494 -15.32 -21.81 13.84
N ALA A 495 -14.30 -22.17 13.09
CA ALA A 495 -13.16 -21.31 12.81
C ALA A 495 -12.85 -21.29 11.31
N THR A 496 -12.34 -20.15 10.85
CA THR A 496 -11.95 -19.92 9.46
C THR A 496 -10.57 -19.27 9.44
N LEU A 497 -9.67 -19.80 8.63
CA LEU A 497 -8.37 -19.18 8.37
C LEU A 497 -8.51 -18.18 7.23
N VAL A 498 -8.02 -16.97 7.44
CA VAL A 498 -8.04 -15.88 6.46
C VAL A 498 -6.63 -15.30 6.31
N ALA A 499 -6.28 -14.86 5.11
CA ALA A 499 -5.01 -14.20 4.83
C ALA A 499 -5.25 -12.72 4.52
N TYR A 500 -4.33 -11.88 4.99
CA TYR A 500 -4.32 -10.46 4.71
C TYR A 500 -2.94 -10.03 4.21
N GLN A 501 -2.96 -9.08 3.28
CA GLN A 501 -1.81 -8.35 2.77
C GLN A 501 -1.57 -7.14 3.70
N PRO A 502 -0.52 -7.13 4.54
CA PRO A 502 -0.23 -6.00 5.42
C PRO A 502 0.08 -4.76 4.59
N ARG A 503 -0.55 -3.64 4.97
CA ARG A 503 -0.40 -2.35 4.28
C ARG A 503 0.14 -1.32 5.28
N PRO A 504 1.39 -0.81 5.09
CA PRO A 504 1.93 0.24 5.94
C PRO A 504 1.01 1.45 5.93
N ASN A 505 0.80 2.07 7.08
CA ASN A 505 -0.05 3.26 7.27
C ASN A 505 -1.56 3.05 7.05
N VAL A 506 -2.03 1.81 6.86
CA VAL A 506 -3.46 1.45 6.86
C VAL A 506 -3.77 0.64 8.11
N GLN A 507 -4.90 0.93 8.77
CA GLN A 507 -5.32 0.18 9.95
C GLN A 507 -5.62 -1.28 9.58
N ALA A 508 -5.25 -2.22 10.46
CA ALA A 508 -5.20 -3.65 10.13
C ALA A 508 -6.55 -4.27 9.72
N TYR A 509 -7.69 -3.71 10.16
CA TYR A 509 -9.03 -4.14 9.73
C TYR A 509 -9.37 -3.73 8.30
N ALA A 510 -8.66 -2.76 7.73
CA ALA A 510 -8.84 -2.24 6.38
C ALA A 510 -7.78 -2.78 5.40
N TRP A 511 -7.00 -3.78 5.82
CA TRP A 511 -6.13 -4.51 4.91
C TRP A 511 -6.96 -5.36 3.97
N ASN A 512 -6.45 -5.53 2.75
CA ASN A 512 -7.07 -6.43 1.79
C ASN A 512 -6.74 -7.86 2.18
N GLY A 513 -7.72 -8.74 2.08
CA GLY A 513 -7.58 -10.13 2.47
C GLY A 513 -8.75 -10.97 2.01
N ASP A 514 -8.59 -12.28 2.11
CA ASP A 514 -9.59 -13.24 1.69
C ASP A 514 -9.49 -14.52 2.55
N THR A 515 -10.56 -15.31 2.51
CA THR A 515 -10.64 -16.60 3.18
C THR A 515 -9.71 -17.60 2.51
N LEU A 516 -8.82 -18.21 3.31
CA LEU A 516 -7.97 -19.31 2.84
C LEU A 516 -8.64 -20.65 2.98
N THR A 517 -9.52 -20.82 3.98
CA THR A 517 -10.23 -22.07 4.21
C THR A 517 -11.74 -21.85 4.28
N ALA A 518 -12.51 -22.87 3.92
CA ALA A 518 -13.90 -22.93 4.36
C ALA A 518 -14.00 -22.99 5.91
N ALA A 519 -15.21 -22.74 6.44
CA ALA A 519 -15.44 -22.77 7.88
C ALA A 519 -15.37 -24.20 8.44
N SER A 520 -14.58 -24.40 9.49
CA SER A 520 -14.39 -25.70 10.12
C SER A 520 -15.06 -25.78 11.47
N THR A 521 -15.80 -26.86 11.75
CA THR A 521 -16.21 -27.19 13.13
C THR A 521 -15.03 -27.82 13.87
N TYR A 522 -14.77 -27.42 15.10
CA TYR A 522 -13.61 -27.91 15.87
C TYR A 522 -13.98 -28.37 17.29
N THR A 523 -13.26 -29.38 17.78
CA THR A 523 -13.60 -30.08 19.03
C THR A 523 -13.13 -29.35 20.28
N ASN A 524 -11.92 -28.79 20.28
CA ASN A 524 -11.30 -28.19 21.46
C ASN A 524 -11.46 -26.65 21.52
N PRO A 525 -12.27 -26.09 22.44
CA PRO A 525 -12.39 -24.65 22.62
C PRO A 525 -11.16 -23.99 23.25
N ALA A 526 -10.28 -24.75 23.91
CA ALA A 526 -9.02 -24.22 24.45
C ALA A 526 -7.96 -23.98 23.38
N ALA A 527 -8.10 -24.61 22.21
CA ALA A 527 -7.25 -24.43 21.04
C ALA A 527 -8.12 -24.42 19.77
N PRO A 528 -8.79 -23.30 19.43
CA PRO A 528 -9.57 -23.17 18.21
C PRO A 528 -8.76 -23.51 16.95
N MET A 529 -9.38 -24.21 16.00
CA MET A 529 -8.66 -24.72 14.83
C MET A 529 -9.49 -24.64 13.55
N ALA A 530 -8.86 -24.26 12.45
CA ALA A 530 -9.40 -24.40 11.10
C ALA A 530 -8.66 -25.51 10.34
N ALA A 531 -9.38 -26.35 9.63
CA ALA A 531 -8.85 -27.37 8.75
C ALA A 531 -9.00 -26.94 7.29
N ALA A 532 -7.95 -27.15 6.51
CA ALA A 532 -7.98 -26.92 5.07
C ALA A 532 -8.17 -28.23 4.31
N THR A 533 -8.70 -28.14 3.09
CA THR A 533 -8.87 -29.25 2.16
C THR A 533 -8.14 -28.97 0.84
N SER A 534 -8.13 -29.93 -0.08
CA SER A 534 -7.59 -29.71 -1.42
C SER A 534 -8.43 -28.78 -2.30
N LEU A 535 -9.65 -28.43 -1.88
CA LEU A 535 -10.53 -27.49 -2.58
C LEU A 535 -10.22 -26.03 -2.24
N ASP A 536 -9.56 -25.81 -1.11
CA ASP A 536 -9.19 -24.48 -0.65
C ASP A 536 -8.13 -23.82 -1.54
N PHE A 537 -8.00 -22.50 -1.40
CA PHE A 537 -7.01 -21.71 -2.14
C PHE A 537 -5.58 -22.14 -1.77
N SER A 538 -4.72 -22.24 -2.78
CA SER A 538 -3.28 -22.25 -2.52
C SER A 538 -2.85 -20.87 -2.00
N LEU A 539 -1.73 -20.81 -1.28
CA LEU A 539 -1.17 -19.51 -0.90
C LEU A 539 -0.80 -18.68 -2.14
N ASN A 540 -0.42 -19.33 -3.25
CA ASN A 540 -0.15 -18.69 -4.53
C ASN A 540 -1.41 -18.10 -5.18
N ASP A 541 -2.59 -18.73 -5.04
CA ASP A 541 -3.86 -18.17 -5.52
C ASP A 541 -4.16 -16.85 -4.79
N PHE A 542 -4.00 -16.85 -3.46
CA PHE A 542 -4.14 -15.63 -2.65
C PHE A 542 -3.12 -14.55 -3.03
N ILE A 543 -1.85 -14.90 -3.23
CA ILE A 543 -0.79 -13.96 -3.68
C ILE A 543 -1.08 -13.43 -5.09
N GLY A 544 -1.75 -14.23 -5.93
CA GLY A 544 -2.21 -13.83 -7.25
C GLY A 544 -3.19 -12.66 -7.18
N GLU A 545 -4.08 -12.67 -6.19
CA GLU A 545 -5.07 -11.62 -5.94
C GLU A 545 -4.49 -10.46 -5.10
N PHE A 546 -3.76 -10.77 -4.03
CA PHE A 546 -3.21 -9.82 -3.06
C PHE A 546 -1.69 -10.02 -2.87
N LYS A 547 -0.88 -9.43 -3.76
CA LYS A 547 0.60 -9.53 -3.71
C LYS A 547 1.19 -8.92 -2.43
N PRO A 548 2.06 -9.60 -1.65
CA PRO A 548 2.66 -9.00 -0.47
C PRO A 548 3.28 -7.61 -0.73
N MET A 549 2.86 -6.58 0.00
CA MET A 549 3.33 -5.20 -0.21
C MET A 549 4.60 -4.86 0.57
N VAL A 550 4.91 -5.63 1.62
CA VAL A 550 5.99 -5.32 2.55
C VAL A 550 6.86 -6.55 2.72
N ASP A 551 8.00 -6.58 2.02
CA ASP A 551 9.04 -7.61 2.20
C ASP A 551 8.50 -9.05 2.18
N GLY A 552 7.53 -9.35 1.30
CA GLY A 552 6.93 -10.68 1.21
C GLY A 552 6.00 -11.06 2.37
N LEU A 553 5.71 -10.17 3.31
CA LEU A 553 4.93 -10.46 4.51
C LEU A 553 3.44 -10.63 4.18
N LEU A 554 2.86 -11.67 4.75
CA LEU A 554 1.42 -11.90 4.87
C LEU A 554 1.07 -12.15 6.33
N GLN A 555 -0.12 -11.74 6.73
CA GLN A 555 -0.66 -12.08 8.05
C GLN A 555 -1.84 -13.02 7.90
N LEU A 556 -1.74 -14.18 8.54
CA LEU A 556 -2.85 -15.11 8.66
C LEU A 556 -3.59 -14.83 9.97
N ARG A 557 -4.92 -14.85 9.93
CA ARG A 557 -5.79 -14.63 11.10
C ARG A 557 -6.77 -15.79 11.22
N LEU A 558 -7.16 -16.12 12.44
CA LEU A 558 -8.16 -17.15 12.71
C LEU A 558 -9.43 -16.50 13.25
N TYR A 559 -10.49 -16.47 12.44
CA TYR A 559 -11.78 -15.91 12.84
C TYR A 559 -12.69 -17.00 13.40
N LEU A 560 -13.37 -16.68 14.50
CA LEU A 560 -14.27 -17.61 15.18
C LEU A 560 -15.72 -17.24 14.89
N ALA A 561 -16.58 -18.24 14.73
CA ALA A 561 -18.02 -18.05 14.63
C ALA A 561 -18.71 -19.03 15.58
N ALA A 562 -19.87 -18.63 16.08
CA ALA A 562 -20.67 -19.47 16.96
C ALA A 562 -22.16 -19.28 16.66
N PRO A 563 -23.02 -20.29 16.88
CA PRO A 563 -24.45 -20.17 16.62
C PRO A 563 -25.06 -18.98 17.35
N GLY A 564 -25.83 -18.17 16.63
CA GLY A 564 -26.49 -16.98 17.18
C GLY A 564 -25.55 -15.81 17.49
N ARG A 565 -24.30 -15.83 16.98
CA ARG A 565 -23.33 -14.74 17.16
C ARG A 565 -22.68 -14.36 15.82
N ASP A 566 -22.30 -13.09 15.72
CA ASP A 566 -21.47 -12.60 14.61
C ASP A 566 -20.09 -13.29 14.62
N ALA A 567 -19.44 -13.36 13.46
CA ALA A 567 -18.04 -13.78 13.41
C ALA A 567 -17.17 -12.81 14.25
N LEU A 568 -16.32 -13.36 15.11
CA LEU A 568 -15.36 -12.62 15.90
C LEU A 568 -14.16 -12.24 15.02
N ASN A 569 -14.19 -11.00 14.53
CA ASN A 569 -13.14 -10.40 13.70
C ASN A 569 -12.53 -9.14 14.32
N THR A 570 -12.96 -8.75 15.53
CA THR A 570 -12.44 -7.58 16.26
C THR A 570 -11.26 -7.91 17.18
N SER A 571 -11.03 -9.19 17.48
CA SER A 571 -9.88 -9.71 18.22
C SER A 571 -9.63 -11.14 17.76
N TYR A 572 -8.39 -11.49 17.44
CA TYR A 572 -8.09 -12.79 16.85
C TYR A 572 -6.65 -13.24 17.11
N PRO A 573 -6.37 -14.56 17.10
CA PRO A 573 -5.01 -15.06 16.97
C PRO A 573 -4.50 -14.79 15.55
N ALA A 574 -3.22 -14.48 15.41
CA ALA A 574 -2.59 -14.26 14.12
C ALA A 574 -1.17 -14.84 14.05
N ILE A 575 -0.69 -15.08 12.84
CA ILE A 575 0.70 -15.44 12.54
C ILE A 575 1.15 -14.69 11.30
N ASN A 576 2.41 -14.29 11.26
CA ASN A 576 2.99 -13.63 10.10
C ASN A 576 3.93 -14.60 9.39
N ILE A 577 3.78 -14.69 8.07
CA ILE A 577 4.63 -15.48 7.19
C ILE A 577 5.32 -14.55 6.19
N LYS A 578 6.52 -14.90 5.77
CA LYS A 578 7.29 -14.22 4.73
C LYS A 578 7.40 -15.14 3.52
N VAL A 579 6.96 -14.64 2.38
CA VAL A 579 7.06 -15.32 1.08
C VAL A 579 8.36 -14.88 0.41
N THR A 580 9.17 -15.85 -0.03
CA THR A 580 10.41 -15.62 -0.78
C THR A 580 10.45 -16.55 -1.99
N GLY A 581 10.28 -16.00 -3.19
CA GLY A 581 10.13 -16.81 -4.40
C GLY A 581 8.91 -17.72 -4.29
N ASN A 582 9.13 -19.04 -4.39
CA ASN A 582 8.06 -20.04 -4.32
C ASN A 582 7.90 -20.67 -2.92
N THR A 583 8.58 -20.15 -1.91
CA THR A 583 8.50 -20.67 -0.54
C THR A 583 7.93 -19.63 0.41
N TRP A 584 7.37 -20.11 1.51
CA TRP A 584 6.97 -19.28 2.64
C TRP A 584 7.64 -19.79 3.91
N ALA A 585 7.89 -18.89 4.86
CA ALA A 585 8.40 -19.21 6.19
C ALA A 585 7.73 -18.35 7.26
N VAL A 586 7.48 -18.90 8.44
CA VAL A 586 6.94 -18.19 9.58
C VAL A 586 7.97 -17.20 10.12
N VAL A 587 7.55 -15.96 10.40
CA VAL A 587 8.43 -14.91 10.91
C VAL A 587 8.59 -14.99 12.43
N ASN A 588 7.47 -15.13 13.14
CA ASN A 588 7.42 -15.20 14.60
C ASN A 588 6.62 -16.45 14.99
N PRO A 589 7.26 -17.63 15.08
CA PRO A 589 6.56 -18.88 15.36
C PRO A 589 6.05 -18.94 16.79
N VAL A 590 4.88 -19.57 16.95
CA VAL A 590 4.25 -19.83 18.26
C VAL A 590 3.96 -21.32 18.32
N SER A 591 4.55 -22.00 19.30
CA SER A 591 4.35 -23.44 19.44
C SER A 591 2.93 -23.76 19.89
N VAL A 592 2.31 -24.71 19.21
CA VAL A 592 0.96 -25.22 19.50
C VAL A 592 0.93 -26.73 19.38
N SER A 593 0.02 -27.39 20.08
CA SER A 593 -0.21 -28.82 19.90
C SER A 593 -1.16 -29.04 18.72
N CYS A 594 -0.62 -29.54 17.60
CA CYS A 594 -1.39 -29.92 16.40
C CYS A 594 -2.41 -31.05 16.64
N THR A 595 -2.22 -31.82 17.72
CA THR A 595 -3.07 -32.93 18.16
C THR A 595 -3.97 -32.58 19.34
N SER A 596 -4.06 -31.31 19.72
CA SER A 596 -4.90 -30.84 20.83
C SER A 596 -6.41 -30.93 20.58
N GLY A 597 -6.80 -31.29 19.35
CA GLY A 597 -8.19 -31.45 18.94
C GLY A 597 -8.28 -31.77 17.45
N ASP A 598 -9.52 -31.85 16.97
CA ASP A 598 -9.85 -32.09 15.58
C ASP A 598 -10.64 -30.91 15.03
N ALA A 599 -10.50 -30.68 13.74
CA ALA A 599 -11.29 -29.73 12.97
C ALA A 599 -11.71 -30.38 11.66
N VAL A 600 -12.98 -30.19 11.31
CA VAL A 600 -13.59 -30.74 10.09
C VAL A 600 -14.12 -29.58 9.26
N SER A 601 -13.63 -29.46 8.03
CA SER A 601 -14.08 -28.44 7.09
C SER A 601 -15.52 -28.69 6.65
N SER A 602 -16.27 -27.62 6.42
CA SER A 602 -17.62 -27.73 5.85
C SER A 602 -17.64 -28.35 4.46
N GLU A 603 -16.53 -28.29 3.72
CA GLU A 603 -16.38 -28.90 2.39
C GLU A 603 -16.34 -30.42 2.47
N GLU A 604 -15.56 -30.97 3.40
CA GLU A 604 -15.50 -32.41 3.67
C GLU A 604 -16.86 -32.93 4.17
N SER A 605 -17.51 -32.14 5.03
CA SER A 605 -18.87 -32.41 5.49
C SER A 605 -19.92 -32.33 4.38
N ALA A 606 -19.67 -31.57 3.30
CA ALA A 606 -20.56 -31.48 2.15
C ALA A 606 -20.36 -32.69 1.22
N ILE A 607 -19.11 -33.07 0.94
CA ILE A 607 -18.77 -34.25 0.13
C ILE A 607 -19.35 -35.53 0.75
N ALA A 608 -19.18 -35.71 2.06
CA ALA A 608 -19.74 -36.86 2.77
C ALA A 608 -21.28 -36.94 2.69
N ARG A 609 -21.97 -35.79 2.65
CA ARG A 609 -23.44 -35.73 2.51
C ARG A 609 -23.91 -36.07 1.10
N THR A 610 -23.19 -35.66 0.07
CA THR A 610 -23.48 -36.06 -1.33
C THR A 610 -23.28 -37.56 -1.57
N SER A 611 -22.30 -38.18 -0.90
CA SER A 611 -22.04 -39.62 -1.01
C SER A 611 -23.03 -40.48 -0.21
N ALA A 612 -23.83 -39.89 0.69
CA ALA A 612 -24.75 -40.59 1.59
C ALA A 612 -26.23 -40.51 1.17
N SER A 613 -26.55 -40.03 -0.05
CA SER A 613 -27.93 -39.98 -0.52
C SER A 613 -28.45 -41.42 -0.78
N PRO A 614 -29.57 -41.87 -0.16
CA PRO A 614 -30.13 -43.19 -0.45
C PRO A 614 -30.74 -43.19 -1.85
N THR A 615 -30.41 -44.20 -2.65
CA THR A 615 -31.07 -44.50 -3.92
C THR A 615 -32.56 -44.72 -3.67
N ALA A 616 -33.39 -43.69 -3.89
CA ALA A 616 -34.82 -43.84 -3.97
C ALA A 616 -35.15 -44.49 -5.32
N ALA A 617 -35.53 -45.77 -5.27
CA ALA A 617 -36.00 -46.51 -6.44
C ALA A 617 -37.24 -45.82 -7.03
N LEU A 618 -37.18 -45.51 -8.33
CA LEU A 618 -38.30 -45.04 -9.13
C LEU A 618 -39.34 -46.18 -9.29
N PRO A 619 -40.65 -45.91 -9.16
CA PRO A 619 -41.67 -46.89 -9.53
C PRO A 619 -41.71 -47.06 -11.06
N SER A 620 -41.65 -48.31 -11.48
CA SER A 620 -41.87 -48.81 -12.84
C SER A 620 -43.20 -48.31 -13.42
N GLN A 621 -43.15 -47.57 -14.53
CA GLN A 621 -44.28 -47.47 -15.46
C GLN A 621 -44.11 -48.51 -16.55
N ALA A 622 -44.98 -49.51 -16.56
CA ALA A 622 -45.13 -50.47 -17.63
C ALA A 622 -45.75 -49.77 -18.85
N ASN A 623 -45.19 -50.02 -20.04
CA ASN A 623 -45.84 -49.74 -21.31
C ASN A 623 -45.89 -51.05 -22.13
N PRO A 624 -46.98 -51.35 -22.83
CA PRO A 624 -47.20 -52.68 -23.41
C PRO A 624 -46.50 -52.86 -24.77
N ALA A 625 -46.35 -54.14 -25.10
CA ALA A 625 -45.62 -54.72 -26.21
C ALA A 625 -45.98 -54.20 -27.61
N ALA A 626 -45.00 -54.21 -28.52
CA ALA A 626 -44.83 -55.24 -29.54
C ALA A 626 -44.19 -54.69 -30.84
N GLY A 627 -43.21 -55.41 -31.38
CA GLY A 627 -43.11 -55.54 -32.85
C GLY A 627 -41.79 -55.18 -33.53
N LYS A 628 -40.92 -56.19 -33.63
CA LYS A 628 -40.24 -56.65 -34.86
C LYS A 628 -39.04 -55.87 -35.46
N THR A 629 -37.88 -56.52 -35.26
CA THR A 629 -36.92 -57.06 -36.25
C THR A 629 -36.03 -56.17 -37.13
N SER A 630 -34.76 -56.60 -37.13
CA SER A 630 -33.68 -56.43 -38.13
C SER A 630 -33.09 -55.03 -38.23
N GLY A 631 -31.78 -54.83 -38.34
CA GLY A 631 -30.66 -55.73 -38.48
C GLY A 631 -29.44 -54.92 -38.91
N ALA A 632 -28.26 -55.48 -38.63
CA ALA A 632 -26.95 -55.18 -39.23
C ALA A 632 -26.25 -53.84 -38.94
N ALA A 633 -25.00 -54.04 -38.54
CA ALA A 633 -23.91 -53.11 -38.37
C ALA A 633 -23.53 -52.36 -39.67
N HIS A 634 -22.90 -51.19 -39.55
CA HIS A 634 -21.49 -51.03 -39.90
C HIS A 634 -20.90 -49.65 -39.54
N ALA A 635 -19.72 -49.78 -38.95
CA ALA A 635 -18.57 -48.89 -38.80
C ALA A 635 -18.42 -47.58 -39.62
N SER A 636 -17.82 -46.61 -38.91
CA SER A 636 -16.67 -45.74 -39.30
C SER A 636 -16.66 -45.01 -40.64
N ALA A 637 -16.40 -43.69 -40.60
CA ALA A 637 -15.06 -43.14 -40.83
C ALA A 637 -15.09 -41.61 -40.93
N ALA A 638 -13.99 -41.00 -40.48
CA ALA A 638 -13.67 -39.59 -40.58
C ALA A 638 -13.27 -39.15 -41.99
N ALA A 639 -13.46 -37.87 -42.33
CA ALA A 639 -12.60 -37.16 -43.25
C ALA A 639 -12.63 -35.64 -43.04
N LYS A 640 -11.43 -35.06 -43.10
CA LYS A 640 -11.07 -33.64 -43.06
C LYS A 640 -11.54 -32.88 -44.31
N ALA A 641 -11.70 -31.56 -44.19
CA ALA A 641 -10.80 -30.55 -44.76
C ALA A 641 -11.48 -29.32 -45.40
N SER A 642 -10.89 -28.18 -45.06
CA SER A 642 -10.54 -27.05 -45.93
C SER A 642 -11.50 -25.86 -46.09
N ALA A 643 -10.84 -24.72 -45.96
CA ALA A 643 -11.28 -23.34 -46.07
C ALA A 643 -11.63 -22.89 -47.48
N SER A 644 -12.37 -21.79 -47.58
CA SER A 644 -12.10 -20.77 -48.59
C SER A 644 -12.40 -19.37 -48.03
N ARG A 645 -11.53 -18.42 -48.39
CA ARG A 645 -11.64 -16.99 -48.15
C ARG A 645 -12.43 -16.36 -49.30
N THR A 646 -13.10 -15.25 -49.03
CA THR A 646 -13.22 -14.16 -50.01
C THR A 646 -13.32 -12.84 -49.25
N ALA A 647 -12.52 -11.89 -49.72
CA ALA A 647 -12.43 -10.52 -49.21
C ALA A 647 -13.32 -9.63 -50.08
N GLU A 648 -13.88 -8.57 -49.49
CA GLU A 648 -14.17 -7.37 -50.26
C GLU A 648 -14.08 -6.13 -49.38
N ALA A 649 -13.40 -5.13 -49.91
CA ALA A 649 -13.10 -3.84 -49.30
C ALA A 649 -14.11 -2.80 -49.78
N SER A 650 -14.45 -1.84 -48.92
CA SER A 650 -14.90 -0.52 -49.39
C SER A 650 -14.55 0.56 -48.36
N ALA A 651 -13.88 1.58 -48.86
CA ALA A 651 -13.50 2.79 -48.15
C ALA A 651 -14.65 3.81 -48.20
N ALA A 652 -14.87 4.53 -47.11
CA ALA A 652 -15.59 5.79 -47.14
C ALA A 652 -14.97 6.79 -46.15
N ARG A 653 -14.71 7.98 -46.69
CA ARG A 653 -14.06 9.14 -46.10
C ARG A 653 -15.17 10.15 -45.80
N ALA A 654 -15.28 10.64 -44.57
CA ALA A 654 -16.06 11.84 -44.22
C ALA A 654 -15.51 12.44 -42.92
N THR A 655 -14.60 13.42 -43.01
CA THR A 655 -14.85 14.86 -42.82
C THR A 655 -15.40 15.21 -41.43
N SER A 656 -14.50 15.58 -40.52
CA SER A 656 -14.80 16.16 -39.22
C SER A 656 -15.20 17.64 -39.37
N ILE A 657 -16.39 17.99 -38.89
CA ILE A 657 -16.80 19.37 -38.63
C ILE A 657 -16.36 19.71 -37.20
N ALA A 658 -15.50 20.72 -37.10
CA ALA A 658 -15.11 21.35 -35.85
C ALA A 658 -16.25 22.26 -35.36
N VAL A 659 -16.67 22.09 -34.11
CA VAL A 659 -17.40 23.13 -33.36
C VAL A 659 -16.53 23.50 -32.17
N ALA A 660 -16.01 24.71 -32.25
CA ALA A 660 -15.31 25.40 -31.18
C ALA A 660 -16.35 25.85 -30.13
N ALA A 661 -16.09 25.55 -28.87
CA ALA A 661 -16.64 26.28 -27.74
C ALA A 661 -15.46 26.60 -26.82
N GLY A 662 -14.99 27.84 -26.90
CA GLY A 662 -14.01 28.38 -25.99
C GLY A 662 -14.67 28.76 -24.67
N HIS A 663 -14.05 28.40 -23.56
CA HIS A 663 -14.11 29.19 -22.35
C HIS A 663 -12.73 29.25 -21.70
N THR A 664 -12.41 30.49 -21.37
CA THR A 664 -11.15 31.05 -20.90
C THR A 664 -10.91 30.76 -19.43
N ASP A 665 -9.66 30.41 -19.14
CA ASP A 665 -8.82 30.71 -17.98
C ASP A 665 -9.47 31.30 -16.72
N ALA A 666 -9.25 30.61 -15.60
CA ALA A 666 -8.95 31.26 -14.33
C ALA A 666 -7.89 30.45 -13.58
N SER A 667 -6.68 30.98 -13.63
CA SER A 667 -5.47 30.60 -12.92
C SER A 667 -5.58 30.77 -11.40
N SER A 668 -5.05 29.82 -10.64
CA SER A 668 -4.27 30.13 -9.43
C SER A 668 -3.30 28.99 -9.11
N SER A 669 -2.12 29.07 -9.73
CA SER A 669 -0.94 28.29 -9.38
C SER A 669 -0.37 28.77 -8.05
N GLY A 670 -0.56 28.00 -6.99
CA GLY A 670 0.16 28.15 -5.72
C GLY A 670 1.54 27.51 -5.83
N SER A 671 2.51 28.29 -6.28
CA SER A 671 3.93 27.94 -6.42
C SER A 671 4.61 27.66 -5.07
N SER A 672 5.02 26.41 -4.83
CA SER A 672 5.80 25.97 -3.66
C SER A 672 7.32 25.88 -3.89
N TRP A 673 7.85 26.48 -4.97
CA TRP A 673 9.28 26.42 -5.30
C TRP A 673 10.15 27.49 -4.60
N LEU A 674 9.54 28.39 -3.83
CA LEU A 674 10.23 29.53 -3.21
C LEU A 674 10.95 29.24 -1.87
N VAL A 675 10.86 28.02 -1.32
CA VAL A 675 11.45 27.69 -0.01
C VAL A 675 12.92 27.24 -0.10
N TRP A 676 13.45 26.92 -1.28
CA TRP A 676 14.83 26.44 -1.44
C TRP A 676 15.85 27.47 -1.92
N LEU A 677 15.48 28.75 -2.05
CA LEU A 677 16.41 29.82 -2.45
C LEU A 677 17.00 30.66 -1.30
N ILE A 678 16.60 30.43 -0.04
CA ILE A 678 17.12 31.18 1.11
C ILE A 678 18.20 30.38 1.89
N GLY A 679 18.31 29.06 1.69
CA GLY A 679 19.31 28.21 2.36
C GLY A 679 20.71 28.23 1.73
N GLY A 680 20.87 28.75 0.51
CA GLY A 680 22.10 28.63 -0.28
C GLY A 680 23.06 29.83 -0.26
N VAL A 681 22.69 30.95 0.35
CA VAL A 681 23.45 32.22 0.23
C VAL A 681 24.29 32.56 1.48
N VAL A 682 24.15 31.83 2.59
CA VAL A 682 24.87 32.17 3.85
C VAL A 682 26.27 31.53 3.97
N VAL A 683 26.65 30.57 3.12
CA VAL A 683 27.95 29.88 3.25
C VAL A 683 29.07 30.52 2.40
N ILE A 684 28.77 31.45 1.49
CA ILE A 684 29.80 32.11 0.66
C ILE A 684 30.27 33.45 1.24
N GLY A 685 29.55 34.02 2.22
CA GLY A 685 29.93 35.30 2.86
C GLY A 685 31.08 35.21 3.88
N LEU A 686 31.47 34.03 4.35
CA LEU A 686 32.41 33.87 5.48
C LEU A 686 33.87 33.57 5.09
N ILE A 687 34.23 33.55 3.81
CA ILE A 687 35.62 33.31 3.37
C ILE A 687 36.29 34.56 2.75
N ALA A 688 35.54 35.66 2.55
CA ALA A 688 36.07 36.89 1.94
C ALA A 688 36.14 38.12 2.88
N GLY A 689 35.83 37.98 4.17
CA GLY A 689 35.70 39.11 5.11
C GLY A 689 36.81 39.27 6.17
N GLY A 690 37.92 38.53 6.09
CA GLY A 690 38.97 38.54 7.11
C GLY A 690 40.30 39.08 6.60
N GLY A 691 40.46 40.40 6.50
CA GLY A 691 41.78 40.94 6.17
C GLY A 691 41.90 42.42 5.88
N PHE A 692 41.27 43.32 6.65
CA PHE A 692 41.71 44.73 6.66
C PHE A 692 41.36 45.40 8.00
N GLY A 693 42.40 45.86 8.72
CA GLY A 693 42.29 46.87 9.78
C GLY A 693 42.60 46.40 11.21
N TRP A 694 43.86 46.54 11.63
CA TRP A 694 44.34 47.49 12.65
C TRP A 694 45.47 46.93 13.53
N ARG A 695 46.59 47.65 13.56
CA ARG A 695 47.50 47.68 14.71
C ARG A 695 48.12 49.07 14.80
N ARG A 696 47.59 49.89 15.71
CA ARG A 696 48.35 50.95 16.38
C ARG A 696 47.89 51.09 17.83
N TYR A 697 48.86 51.57 18.61
CA TYR A 697 48.94 51.81 20.05
C TYR A 697 49.44 50.60 20.83
N THR A 698 50.53 50.72 21.58
CA THR A 698 50.86 51.70 22.63
C THR A 698 52.40 51.86 22.73
N ALA A 699 53.06 52.78 23.44
CA ALA A 699 52.83 54.05 24.14
C ALA A 699 54.23 54.53 24.60
N ALA A 700 54.46 55.84 24.79
CA ALA A 700 55.20 56.41 25.93
C ALA A 700 55.54 57.91 25.75
N ARG A 701 54.96 58.67 26.67
CA ARG A 701 55.33 59.97 27.28
C ARG A 701 56.84 60.28 27.26
N THR A 702 57.25 61.51 26.88
CA THR A 702 57.97 62.47 27.75
C THR A 702 58.36 63.80 27.06
N SER A 703 58.17 64.87 27.84
CA SER A 703 58.92 66.14 27.96
C SER A 703 58.95 67.21 26.86
N ARG A 704 58.44 68.38 27.31
CA ARG A 704 59.07 69.71 27.37
C ARG A 704 59.00 70.67 26.17
N SER A 705 58.83 71.93 26.62
CA SER A 705 58.80 73.26 26.00
C SER A 705 57.64 73.55 25.07
#